data_AF-I6B262-F1
#
_entry.id   AF-I6B262-F1
#
_cell.length_a   1.000
_cell.length_b   1.000
_cell.length_c   1.000
_cell.angle_alpha   90.00
_cell.angle_beta   90.00
_cell.angle_gamma   90.00
#
_symmetry.space_group_name_H-M   'P 1'
#
loop_
_entity.id
_entity.type
_entity.pdbx_description
1 polymer ?
#
loop_
_entity_poly.entity_id
_entity_poly.type
_entity_poly.pdbx_seq_one_letter_code
_entity_poly.pdbx_strand_id
1 'polypeptide(L)'
;MYRFIERHFPAIAGVLAVIAATSAVVAADTATGAAPGAGSVISIIGDSTVCNYSDASPRRGWGQILPEFLAPGVRVRNEAKGGASTKTFPAERWQRALAAKPAYVLIQFGHNDSHPKEKPEATDAATGFRENLRRYIDEARASGAMPVLVTPPHRRMFRSGRLTTELAAYSEAMHAVASETGTPLVDLYADSGDLFEKLGEEGSAAFTVNDLEHPGRTGRGDRTHFTEAGARELARLVARRLAGIAPELVSKTAIAGDGAGSPPTPEPARTPIAGTGRVLHVSRQTGDTAVAGAASGSVDAPFASIQAALDLAGPGDTVRVHPGIYHEYVTFRRSGTPDHPVTLEGEPGAILDGSRSGPQPWEPAPDIAPGVYRLAVSEPVFTVTLDDKVIVMLRESMTRPGKAPMGEIWEWPRLLANGVGESGWNGGVGALAIYLPEHRQLLLRVRGDKDPRTLALTLSSRDKNDALVKIDNASHCIVRGLEFRRAAAGIRVTNAAAAILENNTIRAVDFGILLHANATAAIVRRNRISWDPYDGANPHARPGATDHWRVHKRGGWLDRYGIEIRENTGGHDIHDNYIHDHWDGISARPFGDRDRNVRVHHNRIDIMCDDGLETAGAQIDTQWHDNIVSRCFVGIRIKAPTTGPLYINRNIFFENREDVRNFGGNVPLKPAAVYIYHNTFASSAAAIVSNKVTGIGVPEYHYFNNLWNSAYWFLNAPAGGSVEPNWKADYNVYTRSGTDPRWSQGEARAHRLGIDKNSLWTELAPGFANARGGDFSLLENSPARGRGADLSSHLQRPLPGCLPGYFKGTAPDAGALSWGEPMPVLPRP
;
A
#
# COMPACT_ATOMS: atom_id res chain seq x y z
N MET A 1 -61.61 -3.01 8.37
CA MET A 1 -60.55 -3.66 7.57
C MET A 1 -60.08 -4.98 8.17
N TYR A 2 -59.82 -5.05 9.49
CA TYR A 2 -59.42 -6.29 10.18
C TYR A 2 -60.45 -7.44 10.11
N ARG A 3 -61.76 -7.14 10.16
CA ARG A 3 -62.84 -8.15 10.07
C ARG A 3 -63.12 -8.70 8.66
N PHE A 4 -62.44 -8.21 7.62
CA PHE A 4 -62.61 -8.69 6.24
C PHE A 4 -61.67 -9.87 5.91
N ILE A 5 -60.50 -9.89 6.57
CA ILE A 5 -59.42 -10.85 6.31
C ILE A 5 -59.73 -12.22 6.91
N GLU A 6 -60.35 -12.28 8.09
CA GLU A 6 -60.70 -13.56 8.74
C GLU A 6 -61.74 -14.40 7.97
N ARG A 7 -62.56 -13.78 7.11
CA ARG A 7 -63.68 -14.48 6.46
C ARG A 7 -63.33 -15.12 5.12
N HIS A 8 -62.15 -14.82 4.55
CA HIS A 8 -61.84 -15.17 3.15
C HIS A 8 -60.56 -16.01 2.95
N PHE A 9 -59.76 -16.27 4.00
CA PHE A 9 -58.50 -17.01 3.88
C PHE A 9 -58.27 -18.02 5.04
N PRO A 10 -59.01 -19.13 5.10
CA PRO A 10 -58.97 -20.08 6.22
C PRO A 10 -57.75 -21.02 6.28
N ALA A 11 -56.72 -20.84 5.44
CA ALA A 11 -55.58 -21.77 5.30
C ALA A 11 -54.24 -21.26 5.86
N ILE A 12 -54.21 -20.19 6.67
CA ILE A 12 -52.98 -19.70 7.32
C ILE A 12 -53.27 -19.43 8.81
N ALA A 13 -53.59 -20.49 9.56
CA ALA A 13 -53.86 -20.43 11.01
C ALA A 13 -53.06 -21.49 11.76
N GLY A 14 -51.77 -21.64 11.43
CA GLY A 14 -50.90 -22.66 12.02
C GLY A 14 -49.44 -22.24 12.23
N VAL A 15 -49.13 -20.95 12.46
CA VAL A 15 -47.74 -20.52 12.83
C VAL A 15 -47.73 -19.30 13.78
N LEU A 16 -48.76 -19.09 14.61
CA LEU A 16 -48.81 -17.97 15.56
C LEU A 16 -49.22 -18.42 16.97
N ALA A 17 -48.44 -19.34 17.56
CA ALA A 17 -48.62 -19.78 18.94
C ALA A 17 -47.30 -20.01 19.71
N VAL A 18 -46.17 -19.43 19.28
CA VAL A 18 -44.87 -19.52 20.00
C VAL A 18 -44.23 -18.14 20.24
N ILE A 19 -44.97 -17.03 20.03
CA ILE A 19 -44.51 -15.67 20.33
C ILE A 19 -45.42 -15.06 21.40
N ALA A 20 -45.40 -15.59 22.62
CA ALA A 20 -46.01 -14.95 23.80
C ALA A 20 -45.62 -15.64 25.13
N ALA A 21 -44.35 -16.00 25.34
CA ALA A 21 -43.88 -16.40 26.68
C ALA A 21 -42.35 -16.38 26.82
N THR A 22 -41.71 -15.22 26.61
CA THR A 22 -40.47 -14.80 27.33
C THR A 22 -40.14 -13.36 26.93
N SER A 23 -41.04 -12.44 27.26
CA SER A 23 -40.76 -11.00 27.31
C SER A 23 -41.09 -10.49 28.70
N ALA A 24 -40.35 -10.98 29.70
CA ALA A 24 -40.37 -10.44 31.07
C ALA A 24 -39.19 -10.97 31.90
N VAL A 25 -37.95 -10.76 31.45
CA VAL A 25 -36.80 -10.46 32.33
C VAL A 25 -35.80 -9.62 31.51
N VAL A 26 -36.08 -8.32 31.36
CA VAL A 26 -35.04 -7.30 31.19
C VAL A 26 -35.14 -6.43 32.43
N ALA A 27 -34.45 -6.86 33.50
CA ALA A 27 -33.97 -6.05 34.62
C ALA A 27 -33.43 -6.98 35.70
N ALA A 28 -32.18 -7.44 35.51
CA ALA A 28 -31.20 -7.78 36.55
C ALA A 28 -30.10 -8.63 35.90
N ASP A 29 -29.09 -7.98 35.32
CA ASP A 29 -27.69 -8.28 35.65
C ASP A 29 -26.79 -7.16 35.11
N THR A 30 -26.82 -6.02 35.79
CA THR A 30 -25.58 -5.26 35.98
C THR A 30 -24.78 -5.99 37.06
N ALA A 31 -24.23 -7.15 36.71
CA ALA A 31 -23.19 -7.81 37.47
C ALA A 31 -21.90 -7.78 36.67
N THR A 32 -20.86 -7.39 37.39
CA THR A 32 -19.46 -7.32 36.99
C THR A 32 -18.94 -8.53 36.20
N GLY A 33 -18.34 -8.27 35.04
CA GLY A 33 -17.05 -8.81 34.63
C GLY A 33 -16.95 -10.26 34.14
N ALA A 34 -16.95 -10.44 32.81
CA ALA A 34 -16.05 -11.37 32.11
C ALA A 34 -15.95 -10.97 30.62
N ALA A 35 -14.73 -10.87 30.10
CA ALA A 35 -14.50 -10.63 28.67
C ALA A 35 -14.92 -11.87 27.83
N PRO A 36 -15.34 -11.69 26.56
CA PRO A 36 -15.52 -12.80 25.63
C PRO A 36 -14.25 -13.66 25.59
N GLY A 37 -14.36 -14.97 25.84
CA GLY A 37 -13.22 -15.92 25.91
C GLY A 37 -12.76 -16.31 27.32
N ALA A 38 -13.24 -15.62 28.36
CA ALA A 38 -12.92 -15.96 29.75
C ALA A 38 -13.42 -17.38 30.10
N GLY A 39 -12.49 -18.27 30.45
CA GLY A 39 -12.77 -19.66 30.86
C GLY A 39 -12.44 -20.73 29.82
N SER A 40 -12.22 -20.36 28.55
CA SER A 40 -11.89 -21.29 27.45
C SER A 40 -10.55 -22.01 27.69
N VAL A 41 -10.52 -23.31 27.35
CA VAL A 41 -9.30 -24.13 27.40
C VAL A 41 -8.78 -24.36 25.99
N ILE A 42 -7.50 -24.08 25.77
CA ILE A 42 -6.75 -24.47 24.58
C ILE A 42 -5.86 -25.64 24.95
N SER A 43 -6.02 -26.78 24.27
CA SER A 43 -5.06 -27.88 24.37
C SER A 43 -4.06 -27.79 23.21
N ILE A 44 -2.79 -28.08 23.47
CA ILE A 44 -1.74 -28.09 22.45
C ILE A 44 -1.06 -29.45 22.46
N ILE A 45 -0.89 -30.05 21.28
CA ILE A 45 -0.07 -31.25 21.09
C ILE A 45 1.01 -30.98 20.04
N GLY A 46 2.17 -31.59 20.25
CA GLY A 46 3.27 -31.44 19.32
C GLY A 46 4.61 -31.94 19.83
N ASP A 47 5.66 -31.53 19.11
CA ASP A 47 7.04 -31.97 19.32
C ASP A 47 7.86 -31.05 20.26
N SER A 48 9.19 -31.16 20.20
CA SER A 48 10.12 -30.42 21.05
C SER A 48 10.16 -28.91 20.82
N THR A 49 9.66 -28.43 19.68
CA THR A 49 9.54 -27.00 19.38
C THR A 49 8.33 -26.35 20.06
N VAL A 50 7.42 -27.17 20.60
CA VAL A 50 6.17 -26.75 21.22
C VAL A 50 6.17 -26.94 22.74
N CYS A 51 6.86 -27.99 23.23
CA CYS A 51 6.72 -28.47 24.61
C CYS A 51 7.22 -27.53 25.69
N ASN A 52 6.75 -27.76 26.92
CA ASN A 52 7.24 -27.07 28.11
C ASN A 52 8.62 -27.62 28.52
N TYR A 53 9.56 -26.71 28.76
CA TYR A 53 10.85 -26.97 29.37
C TYR A 53 10.89 -26.41 30.80
N SER A 54 11.75 -26.96 31.66
CA SER A 54 11.99 -26.40 32.99
C SER A 54 12.67 -25.04 32.90
N ASP A 55 12.49 -24.20 33.92
CA ASP A 55 13.09 -22.85 33.95
C ASP A 55 14.62 -22.89 33.84
N ALA A 56 15.25 -23.94 34.37
CA ALA A 56 16.69 -24.19 34.28
C ALA A 56 17.18 -24.60 32.88
N SER A 57 16.29 -24.97 31.96
CA SER A 57 16.66 -25.25 30.57
C SER A 57 16.85 -23.93 29.81
N PRO A 58 17.83 -23.81 28.90
CA PRO A 58 17.91 -22.66 28.00
C PRO A 58 16.86 -22.71 26.88
N ARG A 59 16.15 -23.83 26.73
CA ARG A 59 15.15 -24.06 25.69
C ARG A 59 13.77 -23.60 26.14
N ARG A 60 12.97 -23.08 25.20
CA ARG A 60 11.53 -22.85 25.37
C ARG A 60 10.79 -23.33 24.13
N GLY A 61 9.61 -23.93 24.32
CA GLY A 61 8.70 -24.21 23.22
C GLY A 61 7.74 -23.05 23.01
N TRP A 62 7.30 -22.78 21.79
CA TRP A 62 6.34 -21.68 21.57
C TRP A 62 5.01 -21.93 22.29
N GLY A 63 4.60 -23.19 22.45
CA GLY A 63 3.41 -23.57 23.21
C GLY A 63 3.52 -23.27 24.72
N GLN A 64 4.75 -23.21 25.24
CA GLN A 64 5.03 -22.78 26.62
C GLN A 64 4.82 -21.27 26.79
N ILE A 65 5.13 -20.49 25.76
CA ILE A 65 5.09 -19.02 25.79
C ILE A 65 3.75 -18.45 25.30
N LEU A 66 2.97 -19.22 24.52
CA LEU A 66 1.67 -18.82 23.99
C LEU A 66 0.73 -18.13 25.01
N PRO A 67 0.62 -18.56 26.29
CA PRO A 67 -0.25 -17.91 27.26
C PRO A 67 -0.08 -16.38 27.39
N GLU A 68 1.11 -15.86 27.14
CA GLU A 68 1.40 -14.42 27.20
C GLU A 68 0.62 -13.59 26.17
N PHE A 69 0.20 -14.23 25.07
CA PHE A 69 -0.49 -13.58 23.95
C PHE A 69 -2.01 -13.75 24.00
N LEU A 70 -2.54 -14.47 25.00
CA LEU A 70 -3.95 -14.82 25.07
C LEU A 70 -4.76 -13.83 25.91
N ALA A 71 -6.07 -13.80 25.66
CA ALA A 71 -6.99 -12.97 26.40
C ALA A 71 -7.05 -13.41 27.89
N PRO A 72 -7.27 -12.47 28.83
CA PRO A 72 -7.43 -12.80 30.24
C PRO A 72 -8.51 -13.88 30.46
N GLY A 73 -8.14 -14.95 31.17
CA GLY A 73 -9.04 -16.06 31.48
C GLY A 73 -8.99 -17.25 30.51
N VAL A 74 -8.25 -17.17 29.41
CA VAL A 74 -7.95 -18.32 28.55
C VAL A 74 -6.87 -19.18 29.21
N ARG A 75 -7.09 -20.50 29.27
CA ARG A 75 -6.18 -21.46 29.89
C ARG A 75 -5.52 -22.34 28.83
N VAL A 76 -4.21 -22.46 28.86
CA VAL A 76 -3.46 -23.33 27.96
C VAL A 76 -3.07 -24.63 28.67
N ARG A 77 -3.34 -25.74 28.01
CA ARG A 77 -2.91 -27.07 28.41
C ARG A 77 -1.98 -27.65 27.36
N ASN A 78 -0.70 -27.37 27.52
CA ASN A 78 0.33 -27.84 26.60
C ASN A 78 0.75 -29.29 26.95
N GLU A 79 0.38 -30.24 26.10
CA GLU A 79 0.72 -31.66 26.20
C GLU A 79 1.80 -32.09 25.21
N ALA A 80 2.39 -31.14 24.47
CA ALA A 80 3.50 -31.43 23.58
C ALA A 80 4.68 -32.09 24.32
N LYS A 81 5.39 -32.97 23.61
CA LYS A 81 6.47 -33.79 24.17
C LYS A 81 7.65 -33.81 23.20
N GLY A 82 8.84 -33.50 23.71
CA GLY A 82 10.06 -33.64 22.95
C GLY A 82 10.27 -35.07 22.43
N GLY A 83 10.72 -35.19 21.17
CA GLY A 83 10.92 -36.46 20.48
C GLY A 83 9.64 -37.15 19.97
N ALA A 84 8.45 -36.58 20.18
CA ALA A 84 7.21 -37.12 19.63
C ALA A 84 7.01 -36.74 18.16
N SER A 85 6.45 -37.65 17.38
CA SER A 85 5.94 -37.43 16.03
C SER A 85 4.44 -37.68 15.97
N THR A 86 3.81 -37.47 14.81
CA THR A 86 2.38 -37.82 14.63
C THR A 86 2.08 -39.28 14.98
N LYS A 87 3.05 -40.18 14.74
CA LYS A 87 2.97 -41.63 15.01
C LYS A 87 3.29 -42.01 16.45
N THR A 88 4.26 -41.35 17.08
CA THR A 88 4.77 -41.76 18.41
C THR A 88 4.27 -40.88 19.56
N PHE A 89 3.41 -39.89 19.28
CA PHE A 89 2.83 -39.06 20.33
C PHE A 89 2.05 -39.93 21.33
N PRO A 90 2.32 -39.83 22.65
CA PRO A 90 1.79 -40.80 23.59
C PRO A 90 0.27 -40.69 23.77
N ALA A 91 -0.41 -41.84 23.71
CA ALA A 91 -1.86 -41.91 23.81
C ALA A 91 -2.39 -41.28 25.11
N GLU A 92 -1.69 -41.45 26.23
CA GLU A 92 -2.08 -40.87 27.52
C GLU A 92 -2.02 -39.34 27.52
N ARG A 93 -1.11 -38.73 26.76
CA ARG A 93 -1.01 -37.27 26.61
C ARG A 93 -2.16 -36.74 25.77
N TRP A 94 -2.48 -37.46 24.69
CA TRP A 94 -3.61 -37.14 23.84
C TRP A 94 -4.93 -37.22 24.61
N GLN A 95 -5.15 -38.30 25.35
CA GLN A 95 -6.35 -38.46 26.18
C GLN A 95 -6.48 -37.35 27.22
N ARG A 96 -5.37 -36.93 27.85
CA ARG A 96 -5.41 -35.78 28.75
C ARG A 96 -5.73 -34.47 28.03
N ALA A 97 -5.22 -34.24 26.82
CA ALA A 97 -5.50 -33.05 26.02
C ALA A 97 -7.01 -32.93 25.73
N LEU A 98 -7.67 -34.04 25.40
CA LEU A 98 -9.13 -34.10 25.19
C LEU A 98 -9.93 -34.03 26.50
N ALA A 99 -9.47 -34.70 27.57
CA ALA A 99 -10.14 -34.73 28.87
C ALA A 99 -10.26 -33.34 29.53
N ALA A 100 -9.43 -32.38 29.10
CA ALA A 100 -9.52 -30.99 29.51
C ALA A 100 -10.71 -30.23 28.92
N LYS A 101 -11.50 -30.89 28.06
CA LYS A 101 -12.64 -30.33 27.32
C LYS A 101 -12.27 -29.02 26.64
N PRO A 102 -11.24 -29.02 25.78
CA PRO A 102 -10.77 -27.81 25.15
C PRO A 102 -11.81 -27.26 24.17
N ALA A 103 -11.90 -25.95 24.06
CA ALA A 103 -12.59 -25.31 22.94
C ALA A 103 -11.76 -25.47 21.65
N TYR A 104 -10.42 -25.50 21.78
CA TYR A 104 -9.48 -25.58 20.66
C TYR A 104 -8.36 -26.58 20.91
N VAL A 105 -7.98 -27.33 19.88
CA VAL A 105 -6.79 -28.20 19.90
C VAL A 105 -5.81 -27.74 18.83
N LEU A 106 -4.66 -27.19 19.24
CA LEU A 106 -3.57 -26.84 18.33
C LEU A 106 -2.65 -28.05 18.13
N ILE A 107 -2.40 -28.42 16.87
CA ILE A 107 -1.70 -29.65 16.49
C ILE A 107 -0.48 -29.29 15.64
N GLN A 108 0.73 -29.52 16.15
CA GLN A 108 1.97 -29.27 15.39
C GLN A 108 2.93 -30.47 15.44
N PHE A 109 3.25 -31.02 14.27
CA PHE A 109 4.25 -32.07 14.10
C PHE A 109 5.02 -31.88 12.80
N GLY A 110 6.07 -32.67 12.57
CA GLY A 110 6.88 -32.59 11.36
C GLY A 110 8.38 -32.72 11.62
N HIS A 111 8.90 -32.24 12.76
CA HIS A 111 10.34 -32.29 13.04
C HIS A 111 10.89 -33.70 13.19
N ASN A 112 10.21 -34.51 14.00
CA ASN A 112 10.58 -35.89 14.28
C ASN A 112 10.06 -36.83 13.20
N ASP A 113 8.92 -36.49 12.61
CA ASP A 113 8.35 -37.18 11.44
C ASP A 113 9.35 -37.17 10.27
N SER A 114 10.09 -36.07 10.08
CA SER A 114 11.13 -35.90 9.05
C SER A 114 12.43 -36.65 9.30
N HIS A 115 12.56 -37.41 10.38
CA HIS A 115 13.78 -38.17 10.66
C HIS A 115 13.98 -39.31 9.64
N PRO A 116 15.21 -39.88 9.54
CA PRO A 116 15.48 -41.04 8.69
C PRO A 116 14.50 -42.19 8.97
N LYS A 117 14.12 -42.93 7.93
CA LYS A 117 13.03 -43.94 7.98
C LYS A 117 13.26 -45.06 8.98
N GLU A 118 14.51 -45.28 9.39
CA GLU A 118 14.91 -46.28 10.38
C GLU A 118 14.56 -45.87 11.82
N LYS A 119 14.25 -44.58 12.03
CA LYS A 119 13.86 -44.05 13.33
C LYS A 119 12.39 -44.39 13.62
N PRO A 120 12.07 -44.86 14.84
CA PRO A 120 10.70 -45.28 15.18
C PRO A 120 9.67 -44.15 15.04
N GLU A 121 10.10 -42.90 15.23
CA GLU A 121 9.30 -41.69 15.08
C GLU A 121 9.05 -41.24 13.64
N ALA A 122 9.83 -41.70 12.66
CA ALA A 122 9.71 -41.24 11.28
C ALA A 122 8.36 -41.66 10.65
N THR A 123 7.77 -40.75 9.88
CA THR A 123 6.55 -40.99 9.10
C THR A 123 6.66 -40.34 7.75
N ASP A 124 6.31 -41.04 6.68
CA ASP A 124 6.31 -40.47 5.33
C ASP A 124 5.25 -39.36 5.18
N ALA A 125 5.68 -38.20 4.66
CA ALA A 125 4.87 -36.99 4.57
C ALA A 125 3.63 -37.13 3.66
N ALA A 126 3.67 -38.01 2.65
CA ALA A 126 2.56 -38.21 1.72
C ALA A 126 1.53 -39.21 2.26
N THR A 127 1.91 -40.07 3.21
CA THR A 127 1.11 -41.20 3.69
C THR A 127 0.85 -41.11 5.20
N GLY A 128 1.61 -41.84 6.01
CA GLY A 128 1.34 -42.02 7.44
C GLY A 128 1.26 -40.71 8.24
N PHE A 129 2.01 -39.68 7.85
CA PHE A 129 1.90 -38.36 8.45
C PHE A 129 0.49 -37.76 8.27
N ARG A 130 -0.05 -37.79 7.05
CA ARG A 130 -1.39 -37.27 6.74
C ARG A 130 -2.49 -38.09 7.41
N GLU A 131 -2.36 -39.42 7.40
CA GLU A 131 -3.30 -40.33 8.08
C GLU A 131 -3.40 -40.02 9.57
N ASN A 132 -2.26 -39.85 10.24
CA ASN A 132 -2.24 -39.52 11.66
C ASN A 132 -2.82 -38.12 11.95
N LEU A 133 -2.57 -37.13 11.09
CA LEU A 133 -3.16 -35.79 11.25
C LEU A 133 -4.68 -35.83 11.13
N ARG A 134 -5.23 -36.54 10.13
CA ARG A 134 -6.68 -36.73 10.01
C ARG A 134 -7.27 -37.37 11.26
N ARG A 135 -6.60 -38.40 11.81
CA ARG A 135 -7.00 -39.02 13.08
C ARG A 135 -7.08 -38.02 14.24
N TYR A 136 -6.07 -37.18 14.45
CA TYR A 136 -6.13 -36.15 15.51
C TYR A 136 -7.24 -35.12 15.28
N ILE A 137 -7.47 -34.72 14.03
CA ILE A 137 -8.55 -33.79 13.65
C ILE A 137 -9.91 -34.39 13.96
N ASP A 138 -10.15 -35.64 13.55
CA ASP A 138 -11.42 -36.32 13.74
C ASP A 138 -11.69 -36.59 15.22
N GLU A 139 -10.69 -37.04 15.97
CA GLU A 139 -10.80 -37.27 17.41
C GLU A 139 -11.01 -35.94 18.19
N ALA A 140 -10.37 -34.84 17.78
CA ALA A 140 -10.62 -33.50 18.36
C ALA A 140 -12.07 -33.06 18.13
N ARG A 141 -12.56 -33.16 16.89
CA ARG A 141 -13.95 -32.81 16.53
C ARG A 141 -14.96 -33.66 17.30
N ALA A 142 -14.71 -34.97 17.43
CA ALA A 142 -15.55 -35.88 18.18
C ALA A 142 -15.63 -35.52 19.67
N SER A 143 -14.58 -34.88 20.24
CA SER A 143 -14.60 -34.36 21.60
C SER A 143 -15.34 -33.02 21.77
N GLY A 144 -15.80 -32.41 20.67
CA GLY A 144 -16.43 -31.10 20.65
C GLY A 144 -15.44 -29.93 20.53
N ALA A 145 -14.15 -30.20 20.34
CA ALA A 145 -13.12 -29.19 20.18
C ALA A 145 -12.91 -28.82 18.71
N MET A 146 -12.53 -27.57 18.44
CA MET A 146 -12.10 -27.14 17.11
C MET A 146 -10.60 -27.43 16.89
N PRO A 147 -10.22 -28.34 15.97
CA PRO A 147 -8.81 -28.55 15.66
C PRO A 147 -8.26 -27.37 14.85
N VAL A 148 -7.01 -27.02 15.12
CA VAL A 148 -6.22 -26.05 14.35
C VAL A 148 -4.86 -26.68 14.07
N LEU A 149 -4.51 -26.83 12.80
CA LEU A 149 -3.19 -27.29 12.40
C LEU A 149 -2.18 -26.14 12.50
N VAL A 150 -0.98 -26.42 12.99
CA VAL A 150 0.15 -25.47 13.00
C VAL A 150 1.31 -26.14 12.28
N THR A 151 1.78 -25.57 11.16
CA THR A 151 2.89 -26.16 10.40
C THR A 151 4.19 -26.13 11.21
N PRO A 152 5.13 -27.08 11.02
CA PRO A 152 6.37 -27.08 11.80
C PRO A 152 7.22 -25.86 11.42
N PRO A 153 7.78 -25.09 12.38
CA PRO A 153 8.67 -23.97 12.05
C PRO A 153 9.94 -24.44 11.32
N HIS A 154 10.62 -23.54 10.61
CA HIS A 154 11.91 -23.86 10.00
C HIS A 154 12.96 -24.24 11.05
N ARG A 155 13.83 -25.20 10.70
CA ARG A 155 15.15 -25.30 11.33
C ARG A 155 16.00 -24.12 10.86
N ARG A 156 16.73 -23.47 11.77
CA ARG A 156 17.62 -22.33 11.50
C ARG A 156 18.93 -22.76 10.81
N MET A 157 18.77 -23.51 9.73
CA MET A 157 19.81 -24.14 8.93
C MET A 157 19.99 -23.34 7.65
N PHE A 158 21.18 -22.78 7.45
CA PHE A 158 21.51 -21.97 6.28
C PHE A 158 22.54 -22.68 5.40
N ARG A 159 22.36 -22.59 4.08
CA ARG A 159 23.32 -23.00 3.05
C ARG A 159 23.43 -21.89 2.02
N SER A 160 24.66 -21.42 1.78
CA SER A 160 24.93 -20.32 0.83
C SER A 160 24.08 -19.07 1.09
N GLY A 161 23.91 -18.70 2.37
CA GLY A 161 23.15 -17.53 2.80
C GLY A 161 21.63 -17.68 2.76
N ARG A 162 21.10 -18.84 2.39
CA ARG A 162 19.65 -19.12 2.35
C ARG A 162 19.23 -20.21 3.31
N LEU A 163 18.01 -20.11 3.83
CA LEU A 163 17.42 -21.08 4.72
C LEU A 163 17.11 -22.38 3.96
N THR A 164 17.41 -23.51 4.57
CA THR A 164 17.11 -24.83 3.98
C THR A 164 15.64 -25.19 4.16
N THR A 165 15.09 -25.97 3.23
CA THR A 165 13.67 -26.33 3.14
C THR A 165 13.38 -27.76 3.61
N GLU A 166 14.12 -28.28 4.59
CA GLU A 166 14.06 -29.69 5.02
C GLU A 166 12.69 -30.16 5.51
N LEU A 167 11.83 -29.23 5.94
CA LEU A 167 10.48 -29.52 6.43
C LEU A 167 9.37 -29.14 5.44
N ALA A 168 9.71 -28.67 4.24
CA ALA A 168 8.74 -28.24 3.23
C ALA A 168 7.71 -29.32 2.93
N ALA A 169 8.13 -30.56 2.70
CA ALA A 169 7.24 -31.68 2.40
C ALA A 169 6.22 -31.96 3.53
N TYR A 170 6.59 -31.72 4.80
CA TYR A 170 5.69 -31.90 5.95
C TYR A 170 4.75 -30.70 6.08
N SER A 171 5.22 -29.48 5.83
CA SER A 171 4.36 -28.30 5.76
C SER A 171 3.32 -28.43 4.65
N GLU A 172 3.73 -28.80 3.43
CA GLU A 172 2.85 -29.06 2.29
C GLU A 172 1.84 -30.16 2.58
N ALA A 173 2.24 -31.21 3.30
CA ALA A 173 1.33 -32.26 3.72
C ALA A 173 0.28 -31.77 4.74
N MET A 174 0.65 -30.91 5.69
CA MET A 174 -0.31 -30.28 6.60
C MET A 174 -1.27 -29.35 5.87
N HIS A 175 -0.80 -28.56 4.90
CA HIS A 175 -1.65 -27.74 4.04
C HIS A 175 -2.65 -28.59 3.24
N ALA A 176 -2.19 -29.71 2.68
CA ALA A 176 -3.07 -30.63 1.95
C ALA A 176 -4.17 -31.19 2.86
N VAL A 177 -3.82 -31.64 4.08
CA VAL A 177 -4.80 -32.16 5.05
C VAL A 177 -5.74 -31.06 5.56
N ALA A 178 -5.24 -29.84 5.81
CA ALA A 178 -6.06 -28.69 6.21
C ALA A 178 -7.13 -28.39 5.15
N SER A 179 -6.70 -28.29 3.88
CA SER A 179 -7.58 -28.06 2.73
C SER A 179 -8.60 -29.17 2.55
N GLU A 180 -8.16 -30.43 2.59
CA GLU A 180 -9.02 -31.62 2.44
C GLU A 180 -10.10 -31.69 3.52
N THR A 181 -9.74 -31.40 4.77
CA THR A 181 -10.63 -31.58 5.92
C THR A 181 -11.38 -30.30 6.32
N GLY A 182 -11.13 -29.18 5.66
CA GLY A 182 -11.62 -27.86 6.07
C GLY A 182 -11.13 -27.43 7.46
N THR A 183 -9.96 -27.90 7.88
CA THR A 183 -9.38 -27.58 9.20
C THR A 183 -8.58 -26.28 9.10
N PRO A 184 -8.84 -25.28 9.97
CA PRO A 184 -8.03 -24.05 10.01
C PRO A 184 -6.55 -24.35 10.23
N LEU A 185 -5.68 -23.57 9.58
CA LEU A 185 -4.24 -23.76 9.63
C LEU A 185 -3.50 -22.45 9.93
N VAL A 186 -2.54 -22.53 10.86
CA VAL A 186 -1.52 -21.53 11.14
C VAL A 186 -0.25 -21.93 10.40
N ASP A 187 0.16 -21.15 9.39
CA ASP A 187 1.35 -21.46 8.59
C ASP A 187 2.63 -20.93 9.23
N LEU A 188 3.00 -21.52 10.37
CA LEU A 188 4.21 -21.16 11.10
C LEU A 188 5.50 -21.52 10.34
N TYR A 189 5.49 -22.49 9.43
CA TYR A 189 6.58 -22.78 8.51
C TYR A 189 6.86 -21.55 7.64
N ALA A 190 5.87 -21.03 6.92
CA ALA A 190 6.05 -19.82 6.11
C ALA A 190 6.47 -18.61 6.97
N ASP A 191 5.76 -18.36 8.07
CA ASP A 191 6.00 -17.19 8.93
C ASP A 191 7.40 -17.22 9.59
N SER A 192 7.86 -18.38 10.06
CA SER A 192 9.21 -18.53 10.61
C SER A 192 10.30 -18.50 9.53
N GLY A 193 9.99 -18.99 8.32
CA GLY A 193 10.87 -18.91 7.16
C GLY A 193 11.15 -17.46 6.78
N ASP A 194 10.09 -16.66 6.67
CA ASP A 194 10.18 -15.21 6.41
C ASP A 194 10.98 -14.49 7.51
N LEU A 195 10.73 -14.83 8.79
CA LEU A 195 11.46 -14.26 9.92
C LEU A 195 12.97 -14.57 9.83
N PHE A 196 13.34 -15.83 9.61
CA PHE A 196 14.75 -16.23 9.59
C PHE A 196 15.47 -15.77 8.32
N GLU A 197 14.83 -15.80 7.14
CA GLU A 197 15.40 -15.24 5.90
C GLU A 197 15.62 -13.73 6.02
N LYS A 198 14.67 -13.00 6.62
CA LYS A 198 14.79 -11.55 6.86
C LYS A 198 15.97 -11.21 7.78
N LEU A 199 16.17 -11.99 8.84
CA LEU A 199 17.24 -11.76 9.82
C LEU A 199 18.59 -12.33 9.37
N GLY A 200 18.59 -13.25 8.40
CA GLY A 200 19.78 -13.99 8.00
C GLY A 200 20.33 -14.90 9.10
N GLU A 201 21.41 -15.62 8.80
CA GLU A 201 21.99 -16.60 9.74
C GLU A 201 22.49 -15.95 11.03
N GLU A 202 23.11 -14.78 10.93
CA GLU A 202 23.67 -14.09 12.10
C GLU A 202 22.58 -13.37 12.91
N GLY A 203 21.69 -12.62 12.26
CA GLY A 203 20.63 -11.88 12.95
C GLY A 203 19.58 -12.77 13.62
N SER A 204 19.42 -14.01 13.16
CA SER A 204 18.55 -15.01 13.80
C SER A 204 19.25 -15.85 14.86
N ALA A 205 20.56 -15.66 15.11
CA ALA A 205 21.35 -16.56 15.95
C ALA A 205 20.85 -16.64 17.40
N ALA A 206 20.32 -15.54 17.94
CA ALA A 206 19.79 -15.47 19.30
C ALA A 206 18.49 -16.26 19.50
N PHE A 207 17.84 -16.72 18.42
CA PHE A 207 16.55 -17.41 18.52
C PHE A 207 16.66 -18.91 18.76
N THR A 208 17.81 -19.53 18.46
CA THR A 208 18.06 -20.96 18.75
C THR A 208 19.12 -21.12 19.83
N VAL A 209 18.98 -22.16 20.65
CA VAL A 209 20.01 -22.51 21.64
C VAL A 209 21.28 -22.99 20.91
N ASN A 210 22.25 -22.12 20.68
CA ASN A 210 23.52 -22.53 20.06
C ASN A 210 24.41 -23.20 21.12
N ASP A 211 24.03 -24.38 21.61
CA ASP A 211 24.84 -25.17 22.53
C ASP A 211 26.02 -25.80 21.75
N LEU A 212 27.13 -25.06 21.67
CA LEU A 212 28.41 -25.59 21.19
C LEU A 212 29.04 -26.60 22.18
N GLU A 213 28.47 -26.73 23.39
CA GLU A 213 29.04 -27.52 24.51
C GLU A 213 28.32 -28.85 24.81
N HIS A 214 27.47 -29.37 23.92
CA HIS A 214 26.95 -30.74 24.10
C HIS A 214 28.04 -31.79 23.78
N PRO A 215 28.41 -32.68 24.72
CA PRO A 215 29.37 -33.75 24.45
C PRO A 215 28.86 -34.63 23.31
N GLY A 216 29.55 -34.61 22.16
CA GLY A 216 29.23 -35.43 20.99
C GLY A 216 28.72 -34.67 19.75
N ARG A 217 28.61 -33.32 19.77
CA ARG A 217 28.26 -32.52 18.59
C ARG A 217 29.33 -31.47 18.26
N THR A 218 30.38 -31.86 17.55
CA THR A 218 31.32 -30.89 16.97
C THR A 218 30.71 -30.26 15.70
N GLY A 219 30.44 -28.95 15.73
CA GLY A 219 30.56 -28.13 14.51
C GLY A 219 29.47 -27.11 14.17
N ARG A 220 28.21 -27.18 14.67
CA ARG A 220 27.16 -26.20 14.28
C ARG A 220 26.09 -25.81 15.34
N GLY A 221 26.18 -26.34 16.57
CA GLY A 221 25.18 -26.07 17.63
C GLY A 221 23.78 -26.62 17.30
N ASP A 222 22.81 -26.40 18.20
CA ASP A 222 21.41 -26.76 17.96
C ASP A 222 20.68 -25.63 17.20
N ARG A 223 20.09 -25.99 16.05
CA ARG A 223 19.39 -25.08 15.13
C ARG A 223 17.89 -25.33 15.08
N THR A 224 17.37 -26.15 16.00
CA THR A 224 15.97 -26.58 16.03
C THR A 224 15.26 -26.10 17.28
N HIS A 225 15.93 -26.11 18.44
CA HIS A 225 15.29 -25.68 19.69
C HIS A 225 15.53 -24.21 19.97
N PHE A 226 14.51 -23.54 20.50
CA PHE A 226 14.49 -22.09 20.62
C PHE A 226 14.93 -21.62 22.01
N THR A 227 15.59 -20.46 22.07
CA THR A 227 15.73 -19.69 23.31
C THR A 227 14.36 -19.13 23.72
N GLU A 228 14.26 -18.54 24.91
CA GLU A 228 13.03 -17.84 25.30
C GLU A 228 12.64 -16.73 24.30
N ALA A 229 13.62 -15.96 23.81
CA ALA A 229 13.38 -14.95 22.79
C ALA A 229 12.83 -15.56 21.49
N GLY A 230 13.45 -16.64 20.99
CA GLY A 230 12.97 -17.32 19.78
C GLY A 230 11.58 -17.94 19.95
N ALA A 231 11.32 -18.59 21.09
CA ALA A 231 10.03 -19.20 21.38
C ALA A 231 8.92 -18.14 21.52
N ARG A 232 9.24 -16.97 22.06
CA ARG A 232 8.34 -15.81 22.17
C ARG A 232 7.99 -15.24 20.81
N GLU A 233 8.96 -15.11 19.89
CA GLU A 233 8.69 -14.70 18.51
C GLU A 233 7.77 -15.69 17.78
N LEU A 234 8.05 -17.00 17.88
CA LEU A 234 7.21 -18.01 17.26
C LEU A 234 5.80 -18.07 17.87
N ALA A 235 5.70 -17.96 19.21
CA ALA A 235 4.41 -17.88 19.90
C ALA A 235 3.60 -16.66 19.46
N ARG A 236 4.27 -15.53 19.20
CA ARG A 236 3.65 -14.32 18.65
C ARG A 236 3.13 -14.54 17.24
N LEU A 237 3.91 -15.17 16.36
CA LEU A 237 3.47 -15.52 15.00
C LEU A 237 2.23 -16.44 15.03
N VAL A 238 2.27 -17.47 15.89
CA VAL A 238 1.10 -18.35 16.11
C VAL A 238 -0.11 -17.54 16.59
N ALA A 239 0.05 -16.70 17.62
CA ALA A 239 -1.04 -15.92 18.19
C ALA A 239 -1.66 -14.93 17.17
N ARG A 240 -0.85 -14.31 16.30
CA ARG A 240 -1.34 -13.43 15.23
C ARG A 240 -2.21 -14.17 14.23
N ARG A 241 -1.78 -15.35 13.78
CA ARG A 241 -2.59 -16.20 12.89
C ARG A 241 -3.83 -16.74 13.61
N LEU A 242 -3.69 -17.09 14.88
CA LEU A 242 -4.81 -17.55 15.71
C LEU A 242 -5.88 -16.47 15.88
N ALA A 243 -5.52 -15.19 15.91
CA ALA A 243 -6.48 -14.09 15.98
C ALA A 243 -7.43 -14.03 14.76
N GLY A 244 -7.02 -14.58 13.61
CA GLY A 244 -7.88 -14.72 12.43
C GLY A 244 -8.78 -15.96 12.44
N ILE A 245 -8.47 -16.94 13.30
CA ILE A 245 -9.20 -18.22 13.43
C ILE A 245 -10.15 -18.20 14.63
N ALA A 246 -9.69 -17.62 15.73
CA ALA A 246 -10.30 -17.64 17.05
C ALA A 246 -10.02 -16.30 17.78
N PRO A 247 -10.56 -15.18 17.30
CA PRO A 247 -10.25 -13.83 17.80
C PRO A 247 -10.54 -13.66 19.29
N GLU A 248 -11.49 -14.41 19.84
CA GLU A 248 -11.87 -14.42 21.25
C GLU A 248 -10.80 -15.00 22.19
N LEU A 249 -9.83 -15.75 21.66
CA LEU A 249 -8.77 -16.35 22.46
C LEU A 249 -7.57 -15.42 22.68
N VAL A 250 -7.42 -14.39 21.85
CA VAL A 250 -6.15 -13.67 21.70
C VAL A 250 -6.26 -12.25 22.26
N SER A 251 -5.29 -11.84 23.07
CA SER A 251 -5.21 -10.47 23.58
C SER A 251 -4.68 -9.56 22.48
N LYS A 252 -5.57 -8.74 21.89
CA LYS A 252 -5.21 -7.77 20.83
C LYS A 252 -4.04 -6.86 21.22
N THR A 253 -3.95 -6.47 22.49
CA THR A 253 -2.83 -5.70 23.06
C THR A 253 -1.54 -6.50 23.17
N ALA A 254 -1.59 -7.79 23.48
CA ALA A 254 -0.40 -8.63 23.63
C ALA A 254 0.20 -9.05 22.27
N ILE A 255 -0.64 -9.29 21.25
CA ILE A 255 -0.17 -9.55 19.88
C ILE A 255 0.24 -8.29 19.12
N ALA A 256 -0.20 -7.10 19.58
CA ALA A 256 0.19 -5.80 19.05
C ALA A 256 1.61 -5.36 19.45
N GLY A 257 2.32 -6.19 20.24
CA GLY A 257 3.79 -6.13 20.26
C GLY A 257 4.34 -6.42 18.87
N ASP A 258 4.87 -5.39 18.22
CA ASP A 258 5.70 -5.36 17.02
C ASP A 258 5.27 -6.20 15.79
N GLY A 259 4.09 -5.92 15.20
CA GLY A 259 3.85 -6.07 13.73
C GLY A 259 2.63 -6.88 13.22
N ALA A 260 1.79 -6.25 12.37
CA ALA A 260 0.67 -6.80 11.54
C ALA A 260 -0.64 -7.22 12.27
N GLY A 261 -1.87 -6.80 11.94
CA GLY A 261 -2.39 -5.94 10.86
C GLY A 261 -3.87 -6.28 10.52
N SER A 262 -4.84 -5.59 11.12
CA SER A 262 -6.19 -5.29 10.56
C SER A 262 -6.78 -4.11 11.34
N PRO A 263 -7.58 -3.28 10.65
CA PRO A 263 -7.30 -1.88 10.38
C PRO A 263 -7.26 -1.03 11.67
N PRO A 264 -6.37 -0.01 11.77
CA PRO A 264 -6.65 1.05 12.71
C PRO A 264 -7.92 1.74 12.21
N THR A 265 -9.02 1.56 12.94
CA THR A 265 -9.93 2.69 13.15
C THR A 265 -9.07 3.90 13.52
N PRO A 266 -9.36 5.12 13.02
CA PRO A 266 -8.49 6.28 13.15
C PRO A 266 -8.04 6.40 14.59
N GLU A 267 -6.77 6.06 14.84
CA GLU A 267 -6.19 6.18 16.15
C GLU A 267 -6.27 7.69 16.48
N PRO A 268 -6.85 8.09 17.62
CA PRO A 268 -6.80 9.48 18.03
C PRO A 268 -5.34 9.91 17.98
N ALA A 269 -5.07 11.04 17.33
CA ALA A 269 -3.74 11.56 17.04
C ALA A 269 -2.72 11.09 18.08
N ARG A 270 -1.86 10.12 17.73
CA ARG A 270 -0.77 9.72 18.62
C ARG A 270 -0.09 11.02 19.02
N THR A 271 -0.14 11.31 20.31
CA THR A 271 0.62 12.38 20.93
C THR A 271 2.04 12.27 20.38
N PRO A 272 2.66 13.38 19.93
CA PRO A 272 4.03 13.34 19.44
C PRO A 272 4.85 12.55 20.46
N ILE A 273 5.56 11.51 20.02
CA ILE A 273 6.60 10.92 20.85
C ILE A 273 7.55 12.08 21.12
N ALA A 274 7.45 12.64 22.32
CA ALA A 274 8.37 13.66 22.78
C ALA A 274 9.72 12.95 22.82
N GLY A 275 10.59 13.27 21.86
CA GLY A 275 11.94 12.76 21.86
C GLY A 275 12.57 13.11 23.21
N THR A 276 12.99 12.10 23.96
CA THR A 276 13.84 12.30 25.14
C THR A 276 15.28 12.67 24.75
N GLY A 277 15.57 12.73 23.45
CA GLY A 277 16.84 13.20 22.89
C GLY A 277 16.93 14.72 22.83
N ARG A 278 18.07 15.20 22.35
CA ARG A 278 18.40 16.63 22.28
C ARG A 278 17.58 17.29 21.17
N VAL A 279 17.29 18.57 21.35
CA VAL A 279 16.81 19.43 20.26
C VAL A 279 17.98 20.26 19.74
N LEU A 280 18.35 20.04 18.48
CA LEU A 280 19.38 20.79 17.76
C LEU A 280 18.70 21.87 16.92
N HIS A 281 18.85 23.12 17.32
CA HIS A 281 18.22 24.27 16.69
C HIS A 281 19.02 24.74 15.47
N VAL A 282 18.31 25.08 14.39
CA VAL A 282 18.86 25.63 13.15
C VAL A 282 18.16 26.94 12.81
N SER A 283 18.92 28.03 12.61
CA SER A 283 18.39 29.35 12.26
C SER A 283 19.35 30.14 11.39
N ARG A 284 18.83 30.89 10.41
CA ARG A 284 19.62 31.85 9.62
C ARG A 284 19.78 33.22 10.29
N GLN A 285 19.19 33.46 11.47
CA GLN A 285 19.28 34.77 12.15
C GLN A 285 20.68 35.08 12.70
N THR A 286 21.55 34.09 12.85
CA THR A 286 22.97 34.36 12.96
C THR A 286 23.45 34.72 11.56
N GLY A 287 23.61 36.03 11.26
CA GLY A 287 24.27 36.47 10.02
C GLY A 287 25.61 35.75 9.84
N ASP A 288 26.24 35.90 8.66
CA ASP A 288 27.53 35.32 8.25
C ASP A 288 28.74 35.58 9.19
N THR A 289 28.51 36.00 10.44
CA THR A 289 29.47 36.21 11.53
C THR A 289 29.47 35.11 12.60
N ALA A 290 28.62 34.09 12.53
CA ALA A 290 28.79 32.90 13.37
C ALA A 290 30.04 32.14 12.91
N VAL A 291 31.14 32.35 13.64
CA VAL A 291 32.40 31.63 13.48
C VAL A 291 32.09 30.13 13.39
N ALA A 292 32.46 29.52 12.26
CA ALA A 292 32.43 28.08 12.07
C ALA A 292 33.21 27.42 13.22
N GLY A 293 32.51 26.94 14.25
CA GLY A 293 33.10 26.39 15.47
C GLY A 293 32.42 26.76 16.81
N ALA A 294 31.51 27.74 16.85
CA ALA A 294 30.88 28.18 18.12
C ALA A 294 29.41 27.77 18.34
N ALA A 295 28.72 27.25 17.32
CA ALA A 295 27.32 26.84 17.44
C ALA A 295 27.19 25.48 18.16
N SER A 296 26.55 25.47 19.32
CA SER A 296 26.30 24.24 20.10
C SER A 296 25.03 23.50 19.66
N GLY A 297 24.20 24.12 18.81
CA GLY A 297 22.87 23.62 18.47
C GLY A 297 21.81 23.92 19.54
N SER A 298 22.15 24.70 20.57
CA SER A 298 21.17 25.22 21.53
C SER A 298 20.32 26.35 20.93
N VAL A 299 19.24 26.73 21.60
CA VAL A 299 18.40 27.88 21.21
C VAL A 299 19.22 29.16 21.10
N ASP A 300 20.18 29.39 22.00
CA ASP A 300 21.00 30.61 22.06
C ASP A 300 22.16 30.61 21.05
N ALA A 301 22.54 29.43 20.54
CA ALA A 301 23.61 29.25 19.57
C ALA A 301 23.22 28.18 18.52
N PRO A 302 22.20 28.46 17.68
CA PRO A 302 21.71 27.51 16.71
C PRO A 302 22.72 27.29 15.58
N PHE A 303 22.64 26.15 14.92
CA PHE A 303 23.39 25.91 13.68
C PHE A 303 22.86 26.80 12.55
N ALA A 304 23.76 27.25 11.67
CA ALA A 304 23.38 27.94 10.44
C ALA A 304 22.99 26.97 9.29
N SER A 305 23.41 25.71 9.39
CA SER A 305 23.17 24.66 8.38
C SER A 305 22.37 23.51 8.96
N ILE A 306 21.36 23.07 8.21
CA ILE A 306 20.55 21.89 8.56
C ILE A 306 21.43 20.63 8.50
N GLN A 307 22.31 20.51 7.50
CA GLN A 307 23.19 19.35 7.39
C GLN A 307 24.13 19.22 8.59
N ALA A 308 24.69 20.33 9.08
CA ALA A 308 25.57 20.31 10.26
C ALA A 308 24.85 19.75 11.50
N ALA A 309 23.59 20.12 11.70
CA ALA A 309 22.77 19.58 12.78
C ALA A 309 22.45 18.09 12.57
N LEU A 310 22.09 17.67 11.35
CA LEU A 310 21.83 16.26 11.02
C LEU A 310 23.07 15.37 11.17
N ASP A 311 24.27 15.89 10.87
CA ASP A 311 25.52 15.17 11.05
C ASP A 311 25.84 14.93 12.53
N LEU A 312 25.32 15.77 13.45
CA LEU A 312 25.47 15.61 14.90
C LEU A 312 24.36 14.75 15.52
N ALA A 313 23.15 14.77 14.96
CA ALA A 313 21.98 14.09 15.49
C ALA A 313 22.21 12.57 15.63
N GLY A 314 21.64 11.98 16.67
CA GLY A 314 21.58 10.53 16.91
C GLY A 314 20.17 10.08 17.30
N PRO A 315 19.97 8.78 17.61
CA PRO A 315 18.66 8.25 17.96
C PRO A 315 17.94 9.09 19.03
N GLY A 316 16.72 9.53 18.71
CA GLY A 316 15.85 10.32 19.60
C GLY A 316 16.06 11.83 19.51
N ASP A 317 17.13 12.30 18.85
CA ASP A 317 17.37 13.73 18.67
C ASP A 317 16.43 14.32 17.61
N THR A 318 16.10 15.61 17.78
CA THR A 318 15.33 16.40 16.83
C THR A 318 16.15 17.57 16.32
N VAL A 319 16.35 17.66 15.01
CA VAL A 319 16.83 18.87 14.32
C VAL A 319 15.63 19.77 14.07
N ARG A 320 15.53 20.88 14.82
CA ARG A 320 14.46 21.86 14.70
C ARG A 320 14.89 23.04 13.85
N VAL A 321 14.22 23.24 12.72
CA VAL A 321 14.50 24.30 11.75
C VAL A 321 13.54 25.47 12.00
N HIS A 322 14.10 26.61 12.38
CA HIS A 322 13.36 27.85 12.59
C HIS A 322 12.93 28.50 11.25
N PRO A 323 11.94 29.41 11.27
CA PRO A 323 11.42 30.05 10.06
C PRO A 323 12.54 30.72 9.25
N GLY A 324 12.53 30.50 7.94
CA GLY A 324 13.57 30.99 7.03
C GLY A 324 13.66 30.18 5.74
N ILE A 325 14.38 30.73 4.77
CA ILE A 325 14.67 30.06 3.49
C ILE A 325 16.09 29.51 3.52
N TYR A 326 16.19 28.19 3.42
CA TYR A 326 17.43 27.42 3.44
C TYR A 326 17.70 26.85 2.06
N HIS A 327 18.80 27.30 1.44
CA HIS A 327 19.25 26.80 0.14
C HIS A 327 20.20 25.61 0.32
N GLU A 328 19.68 24.53 0.92
CA GLU A 328 20.43 23.33 1.26
C GLU A 328 19.77 22.08 0.69
N TYR A 329 20.60 21.11 0.33
CA TYR A 329 20.20 19.74 0.07
C TYR A 329 20.80 18.88 1.17
N VAL A 330 19.96 18.17 1.93
CA VAL A 330 20.39 17.48 3.14
C VAL A 330 20.22 15.97 3.03
N THR A 331 21.05 15.24 3.77
CA THR A 331 21.06 13.78 3.81
C THR A 331 21.11 13.30 5.26
N PHE A 332 20.18 12.43 5.63
CA PHE A 332 20.30 11.64 6.86
C PHE A 332 21.41 10.62 6.67
N ARG A 333 22.46 10.72 7.49
CA ARG A 333 23.61 9.79 7.49
C ARG A 333 23.60 8.82 8.66
N ARG A 334 22.63 8.95 9.57
CA ARG A 334 22.52 8.18 10.81
C ARG A 334 21.09 7.70 10.99
N SER A 335 20.97 6.47 11.48
CA SER A 335 19.67 5.87 11.79
C SER A 335 19.21 6.27 13.19
N GLY A 336 17.90 6.34 13.36
CA GLY A 336 17.29 6.22 14.69
C GLY A 336 17.09 4.76 15.07
N THR A 337 16.32 4.54 16.12
CA THR A 337 15.77 3.22 16.49
C THR A 337 14.24 3.28 16.47
N PRO A 338 13.52 2.15 16.53
CA PRO A 338 12.06 2.15 16.58
C PRO A 338 11.46 3.09 17.63
N ASP A 339 12.06 3.14 18.83
CA ASP A 339 11.59 3.98 19.94
C ASP A 339 12.21 5.38 19.96
N HIS A 340 13.34 5.56 19.27
CA HIS A 340 14.12 6.80 19.26
C HIS A 340 14.51 7.20 17.83
N PRO A 341 13.55 7.67 17.02
CA PRO A 341 13.84 8.10 15.66
C PRO A 341 14.70 9.37 15.62
N VAL A 342 15.47 9.56 14.55
CA VAL A 342 16.09 10.87 14.26
C VAL A 342 15.06 11.73 13.53
N THR A 343 14.77 12.92 14.06
CA THR A 343 13.71 13.78 13.51
C THR A 343 14.28 15.05 12.89
N LEU A 344 13.87 15.37 11.66
CA LEU A 344 13.99 16.70 11.05
C LEU A 344 12.61 17.36 11.09
N GLU A 345 12.50 18.46 11.84
CA GLU A 345 11.25 19.15 12.13
C GLU A 345 11.35 20.64 11.75
N GLY A 346 10.44 21.10 10.90
CA GLY A 346 10.27 22.52 10.57
C GLY A 346 9.25 23.22 11.46
N GLU A 347 9.57 24.44 11.89
CA GLU A 347 8.57 25.40 12.37
C GLU A 347 7.83 26.05 11.18
N PRO A 348 6.61 26.58 11.38
CA PRO A 348 5.88 27.27 10.32
C PRO A 348 6.74 28.36 9.65
N GLY A 349 6.98 28.23 8.34
CA GLY A 349 7.84 29.14 7.57
C GLY A 349 9.28 28.66 7.40
N ALA A 350 9.64 27.46 7.87
CA ALA A 350 10.90 26.80 7.53
C ALA A 350 10.81 26.16 6.14
N ILE A 351 11.59 26.68 5.19
CA ILE A 351 11.52 26.34 3.77
C ILE A 351 12.89 25.85 3.28
N LEU A 352 12.95 24.64 2.74
CA LEU A 352 14.08 24.16 1.93
C LEU A 352 13.83 24.49 0.46
N ASP A 353 14.73 25.26 -0.13
CA ASP A 353 14.59 25.80 -1.48
C ASP A 353 15.76 25.37 -2.35
N GLY A 354 15.50 24.50 -3.32
CA GLY A 354 16.54 23.96 -4.20
C GLY A 354 16.98 24.92 -5.29
N SER A 355 16.34 26.09 -5.39
CA SER A 355 16.60 27.02 -6.47
C SER A 355 17.75 27.96 -6.15
N ARG A 356 18.34 28.47 -7.22
CA ARG A 356 19.10 29.72 -7.24
C ARG A 356 18.30 30.73 -8.06
N SER A 357 18.47 32.02 -7.75
CA SER A 357 18.00 33.07 -8.65
C SER A 357 18.58 32.85 -10.05
N GLY A 358 17.75 33.04 -11.07
CA GLY A 358 18.24 33.00 -12.44
C GLY A 358 19.34 34.05 -12.65
N PRO A 359 20.51 33.70 -13.22
CA PRO A 359 21.53 34.69 -13.54
C PRO A 359 20.97 35.75 -14.49
N GLN A 360 21.55 36.94 -14.41
CA GLN A 360 21.32 38.05 -15.34
C GLN A 360 22.66 38.37 -16.03
N PRO A 361 22.65 38.80 -17.31
CA PRO A 361 21.48 39.20 -18.09
C PRO A 361 20.97 38.15 -19.09
N TRP A 362 19.64 38.12 -19.30
CA TRP A 362 19.02 37.47 -20.45
C TRP A 362 19.22 38.27 -21.74
N GLU A 363 19.40 37.58 -22.85
CA GLU A 363 19.53 38.18 -24.17
C GLU A 363 18.41 37.70 -25.10
N PRO A 364 17.80 38.58 -25.91
CA PRO A 364 16.92 38.16 -27.00
C PRO A 364 17.65 37.23 -27.97
N ALA A 365 16.94 36.21 -28.47
CA ALA A 365 17.46 35.19 -29.39
C ALA A 365 16.69 35.18 -30.73
N PRO A 366 16.67 36.29 -31.49
CA PRO A 366 15.86 36.43 -32.70
C PRO A 366 16.30 35.51 -33.85
N ASP A 367 17.54 35.02 -33.80
CA ASP A 367 18.10 33.99 -34.68
C ASP A 367 17.40 32.63 -34.55
N ILE A 368 16.71 32.38 -33.43
CA ILE A 368 15.85 31.21 -33.25
C ILE A 368 14.41 31.55 -33.63
N ALA A 369 13.82 32.52 -32.92
CA ALA A 369 12.52 33.10 -33.24
C ALA A 369 12.28 34.38 -32.39
N PRO A 370 11.41 35.30 -32.86
CA PRO A 370 10.92 36.40 -32.03
C PRO A 370 10.34 35.90 -30.69
N GLY A 371 10.61 36.63 -29.61
CA GLY A 371 10.15 36.29 -28.26
C GLY A 371 10.94 35.18 -27.55
N VAL A 372 11.91 34.54 -28.21
CA VAL A 372 12.85 33.61 -27.56
C VAL A 372 13.95 34.41 -26.87
N TYR A 373 14.31 34.01 -25.67
CA TYR A 373 15.44 34.54 -24.93
C TYR A 373 16.44 33.43 -24.61
N ARG A 374 17.71 33.80 -24.50
CA ARG A 374 18.81 32.94 -24.10
C ARG A 374 19.45 33.45 -22.82
N LEU A 375 19.93 32.52 -22.00
CA LEU A 375 20.67 32.78 -20.78
C LEU A 375 21.86 31.83 -20.69
N ALA A 376 23.06 32.39 -20.51
CA ALA A 376 24.24 31.60 -20.15
C ALA A 376 24.10 31.13 -18.69
N VAL A 377 24.31 29.84 -18.46
CA VAL A 377 24.24 29.25 -17.10
C VAL A 377 25.56 28.56 -16.77
N SER A 378 26.02 28.68 -15.53
CA SER A 378 27.26 28.02 -15.10
C SER A 378 27.08 26.55 -14.76
N GLU A 379 25.83 26.11 -14.54
CA GLU A 379 25.48 24.79 -14.01
C GLU A 379 24.29 24.20 -14.77
N PRO A 380 24.18 22.85 -14.87
CA PRO A 380 23.05 22.19 -15.49
C PRO A 380 21.70 22.64 -14.91
N VAL A 381 20.70 22.76 -15.79
CA VAL A 381 19.34 23.18 -15.44
C VAL A 381 18.37 22.04 -15.72
N PHE A 382 17.54 21.73 -14.72
CA PHE A 382 16.51 20.69 -14.81
C PHE A 382 15.12 21.24 -14.53
N THR A 383 14.94 21.97 -13.42
CA THR A 383 13.66 22.62 -13.09
C THR A 383 13.81 24.12 -13.29
N VAL A 384 12.82 24.72 -13.94
CA VAL A 384 12.71 26.18 -14.12
C VAL A 384 11.35 26.61 -13.62
N THR A 385 11.32 27.66 -12.82
CA THR A 385 10.06 28.28 -12.39
C THR A 385 9.95 29.71 -12.88
N LEU A 386 8.73 30.11 -13.22
CA LEU A 386 8.31 31.51 -13.45
C LEU A 386 7.22 31.83 -12.43
N ASP A 387 7.45 32.85 -11.59
CA ASP A 387 6.52 33.26 -10.54
C ASP A 387 6.07 32.08 -9.66
N ASP A 388 7.05 31.29 -9.22
CA ASP A 388 6.88 30.06 -8.43
C ASP A 388 6.11 28.92 -9.12
N LYS A 389 5.87 29.00 -10.42
CA LYS A 389 5.24 27.91 -11.20
C LYS A 389 6.23 27.22 -12.12
N VAL A 390 6.20 25.89 -12.15
CA VAL A 390 7.11 25.09 -12.98
C VAL A 390 6.70 25.18 -14.45
N ILE A 391 7.67 25.46 -15.32
CA ILE A 391 7.43 25.48 -16.78
C ILE A 391 7.86 24.16 -17.41
N VAL A 392 7.40 23.92 -18.65
CA VAL A 392 7.77 22.73 -19.39
C VAL A 392 9.23 22.82 -19.86
N MET A 393 10.01 21.79 -19.56
CA MET A 393 11.39 21.61 -20.03
C MET A 393 11.46 20.57 -21.15
N LEU A 394 11.90 20.99 -22.34
CA LEU A 394 12.30 20.08 -23.41
C LEU A 394 13.59 19.36 -23.04
N ARG A 395 13.74 18.14 -23.52
CA ARG A 395 14.94 17.33 -23.41
C ARG A 395 15.66 17.38 -24.75
N GLU A 396 16.85 18.01 -24.78
CA GLU A 396 17.61 18.19 -26.02
C GLU A 396 17.80 16.88 -26.80
N SER A 397 18.13 15.78 -26.12
CA SER A 397 18.31 14.47 -26.79
C SER A 397 17.05 13.93 -27.48
N MET A 398 15.85 14.43 -27.12
CA MET A 398 14.56 14.06 -27.72
C MET A 398 14.11 15.03 -28.81
N THR A 399 14.68 16.24 -28.86
CA THR A 399 14.20 17.34 -29.72
C THR A 399 15.32 17.95 -30.56
N ARG A 400 16.49 17.32 -30.62
CA ARG A 400 17.62 17.79 -31.43
C ARG A 400 17.27 17.73 -32.93
N PRO A 401 17.60 18.78 -33.72
CA PRO A 401 17.42 18.77 -35.16
C PRO A 401 18.00 17.54 -35.84
N GLY A 402 17.23 16.95 -36.76
CA GLY A 402 17.55 15.71 -37.46
C GLY A 402 17.51 14.43 -36.62
N LYS A 403 17.21 14.50 -35.31
CA LYS A 403 17.17 13.34 -34.40
C LYS A 403 15.86 13.20 -33.60
N ALA A 404 14.94 14.16 -33.70
CA ALA A 404 13.68 14.10 -32.99
C ALA A 404 12.81 12.91 -33.48
N PRO A 405 12.09 12.19 -32.59
CA PRO A 405 11.31 11.00 -32.95
C PRO A 405 10.24 11.18 -34.03
N MET A 406 9.83 12.42 -34.30
CA MET A 406 8.82 12.77 -35.29
C MET A 406 9.32 13.82 -36.28
N GLY A 407 10.64 13.87 -36.50
CA GLY A 407 11.29 14.81 -37.40
C GLY A 407 11.08 16.27 -37.01
N GLU A 408 11.08 17.15 -38.03
CA GLU A 408 11.08 18.61 -37.87
C GLU A 408 10.02 19.15 -36.90
N ILE A 409 8.84 18.52 -36.80
CA ILE A 409 7.74 18.96 -35.94
C ILE A 409 8.14 19.00 -34.46
N TRP A 410 9.00 18.08 -34.03
CA TRP A 410 9.42 17.94 -32.63
C TRP A 410 10.83 18.47 -32.37
N GLU A 411 11.40 19.18 -33.34
CA GLU A 411 12.68 19.84 -33.14
C GLU A 411 12.52 21.08 -32.27
N TRP A 412 13.41 21.26 -31.30
CA TRP A 412 13.31 22.34 -30.31
C TRP A 412 13.23 23.75 -30.92
N PRO A 413 13.93 24.09 -32.04
CA PRO A 413 13.79 25.43 -32.61
C PRO A 413 12.36 25.68 -33.09
N ARG A 414 11.73 24.66 -33.69
CA ARG A 414 10.36 24.72 -34.18
C ARG A 414 9.35 24.78 -33.04
N LEU A 415 9.57 24.02 -31.96
CA LEU A 415 8.72 24.06 -30.77
C LEU A 415 8.79 25.43 -30.07
N LEU A 416 9.98 26.04 -29.97
CA LEU A 416 10.12 27.41 -29.45
C LEU A 416 9.49 28.45 -30.40
N ALA A 417 9.59 28.27 -31.71
CA ALA A 417 9.02 29.19 -32.69
C ALA A 417 7.48 29.13 -32.72
N ASN A 418 6.90 27.94 -32.69
CA ASN A 418 5.49 27.72 -33.03
C ASN A 418 4.62 27.28 -31.85
N GLY A 419 5.22 26.81 -30.76
CA GLY A 419 4.53 26.19 -29.63
C GLY A 419 4.29 24.69 -29.83
N VAL A 420 3.55 24.08 -28.91
CA VAL A 420 3.36 22.62 -28.87
C VAL A 420 2.04 22.23 -29.53
N GLY A 421 2.10 21.26 -30.45
CA GLY A 421 0.90 20.69 -31.08
C GLY A 421 0.22 21.66 -32.05
N GLU A 422 -1.00 21.32 -32.46
CA GLU A 422 -1.81 22.11 -33.41
C GLU A 422 -2.26 23.46 -32.83
N SER A 423 -2.32 23.56 -31.50
CA SER A 423 -2.74 24.76 -30.77
C SER A 423 -1.64 25.83 -30.70
N GLY A 424 -0.37 25.43 -30.94
CA GLY A 424 0.79 26.31 -30.86
C GLY A 424 0.88 27.05 -29.52
N TRP A 425 1.32 28.31 -29.57
CA TRP A 425 1.40 29.18 -28.38
C TRP A 425 0.06 29.60 -27.79
N ASN A 426 -1.07 29.33 -28.46
CA ASN A 426 -2.41 29.63 -27.94
C ASN A 426 -3.03 28.46 -27.16
N GLY A 427 -2.29 27.35 -27.02
CA GLY A 427 -2.76 26.10 -26.43
C GLY A 427 -2.43 25.89 -24.95
N GLY A 428 -2.18 24.62 -24.64
CA GLY A 428 -1.99 24.14 -23.27
C GLY A 428 -0.71 24.59 -22.59
N VAL A 429 0.34 24.87 -23.37
CA VAL A 429 1.70 25.16 -22.87
C VAL A 429 2.04 26.62 -23.14
N GLY A 430 2.03 27.44 -22.09
CA GLY A 430 2.25 28.88 -22.12
C GLY A 430 3.69 29.31 -21.82
N ALA A 431 4.57 28.39 -21.42
CA ALA A 431 6.00 28.63 -21.29
C ALA A 431 6.78 27.35 -21.58
N LEU A 432 7.84 27.48 -22.38
CA LEU A 432 8.68 26.36 -22.82
C LEU A 432 10.15 26.74 -22.74
N ALA A 433 10.95 25.85 -22.15
CA ALA A 433 12.39 26.03 -22.07
C ALA A 433 13.17 24.79 -22.49
N ILE A 434 14.43 24.98 -22.86
CA ILE A 434 15.38 23.91 -23.16
C ILE A 434 16.77 24.30 -22.65
N TYR A 435 17.42 23.37 -21.95
CA TYR A 435 18.83 23.49 -21.59
C TYR A 435 19.69 22.79 -22.65
N LEU A 436 20.65 23.53 -23.22
CA LEU A 436 21.63 23.08 -24.19
C LEU A 436 22.98 22.85 -23.48
N PRO A 437 23.30 21.61 -23.04
CA PRO A 437 24.49 21.30 -22.26
C PRO A 437 25.81 21.65 -22.95
N GLU A 438 25.93 21.41 -24.25
CA GLU A 438 27.16 21.70 -25.03
C GLU A 438 27.51 23.19 -25.02
N HIS A 439 26.49 24.06 -24.93
CA HIS A 439 26.65 25.52 -24.92
C HIS A 439 26.47 26.14 -23.53
N ARG A 440 26.13 25.31 -22.51
CA ARG A 440 25.71 25.77 -21.18
C ARG A 440 24.71 26.92 -21.24
N GLN A 441 23.69 26.75 -22.08
CA GLN A 441 22.73 27.80 -22.41
C GLN A 441 21.31 27.32 -22.14
N LEU A 442 20.49 28.16 -21.50
CA LEU A 442 19.06 27.98 -21.37
C LEU A 442 18.36 28.85 -22.41
N LEU A 443 17.46 28.25 -23.19
CA LEU A 443 16.54 28.98 -24.06
C LEU A 443 15.14 28.92 -23.46
N LEU A 444 14.41 30.02 -23.54
CA LEU A 444 13.07 30.16 -22.97
C LEU A 444 12.21 31.02 -23.90
N ARG A 445 10.94 30.63 -24.05
CA ARG A 445 9.90 31.52 -24.55
C ARG A 445 8.64 31.41 -23.70
N VAL A 446 7.97 32.54 -23.53
CA VAL A 446 6.70 32.66 -22.82
C VAL A 446 5.64 33.18 -23.79
N ARG A 447 4.44 32.62 -23.70
CA ARG A 447 3.28 32.99 -24.52
C ARG A 447 3.03 34.50 -24.49
N GLY A 448 2.69 35.05 -25.65
CA GLY A 448 2.50 36.48 -25.86
C GLY A 448 3.81 37.28 -25.89
N ASP A 449 4.93 36.59 -26.12
CA ASP A 449 6.28 37.15 -26.18
C ASP A 449 6.63 37.98 -24.93
N LYS A 450 6.10 37.55 -23.78
CA LYS A 450 6.42 38.15 -22.48
C LYS A 450 7.91 38.07 -22.23
N ASP A 451 8.48 39.19 -21.84
CA ASP A 451 9.88 39.29 -21.50
C ASP A 451 10.15 38.56 -20.17
N PRO A 452 10.94 37.47 -20.17
CA PRO A 452 11.22 36.70 -18.97
C PRO A 452 12.00 37.49 -17.91
N ARG A 453 12.63 38.61 -18.28
CA ARG A 453 13.29 39.53 -17.32
C ARG A 453 12.30 40.22 -16.37
N THR A 454 11.02 40.23 -16.72
CA THR A 454 9.95 40.82 -15.90
C THR A 454 9.32 39.82 -14.93
N LEU A 455 9.74 38.55 -14.97
CA LEU A 455 9.17 37.46 -14.18
C LEU A 455 10.15 37.00 -13.10
N ALA A 456 9.63 36.50 -11.98
CA ALA A 456 10.46 35.92 -10.92
C ALA A 456 10.95 34.52 -11.33
N LEU A 457 12.10 34.49 -12.03
CA LEU A 457 12.67 33.25 -12.55
C LEU A 457 13.66 32.61 -11.56
N THR A 458 13.49 31.30 -11.35
CA THR A 458 14.44 30.49 -10.58
C THR A 458 14.86 29.24 -11.35
N LEU A 459 16.05 28.74 -11.04
CA LEU A 459 16.66 27.58 -11.67
C LEU A 459 17.09 26.57 -10.62
N SER A 460 16.87 25.27 -10.86
CA SER A 460 17.51 24.21 -10.09
C SER A 460 18.14 23.15 -10.99
N SER A 461 19.22 22.55 -10.49
CA SER A 461 19.91 21.44 -11.16
C SER A 461 19.36 20.10 -10.68
N ARG A 462 19.62 19.03 -11.44
CA ARG A 462 19.40 17.63 -11.02
C ARG A 462 20.70 16.87 -10.78
N ASP A 463 21.83 17.35 -11.28
CA ASP A 463 23.08 16.57 -11.33
C ASP A 463 23.87 16.55 -10.01
N LYS A 464 23.63 17.51 -9.12
CA LYS A 464 24.38 17.63 -7.85
C LYS A 464 23.62 17.09 -6.63
N ASN A 465 22.29 17.17 -6.63
CA ASN A 465 21.41 16.66 -5.59
C ASN A 465 19.99 16.56 -6.15
N ASP A 466 19.46 15.35 -6.30
CA ASP A 466 18.20 15.12 -6.99
C ASP A 466 16.97 15.05 -6.07
N ALA A 467 17.15 15.29 -4.76
CA ALA A 467 16.09 15.54 -3.78
C ALA A 467 16.58 16.45 -2.65
N LEU A 468 15.75 17.39 -2.18
CA LEU A 468 16.05 18.33 -1.10
C LEU A 468 16.37 17.62 0.23
N VAL A 469 15.66 16.52 0.52
CA VAL A 469 15.97 15.62 1.63
C VAL A 469 16.20 14.22 1.10
N LYS A 470 17.33 13.63 1.47
CA LYS A 470 17.64 12.22 1.22
C LYS A 470 17.71 11.46 2.54
N ILE A 471 17.01 10.35 2.63
CA ILE A 471 17.19 9.32 3.65
C ILE A 471 17.81 8.14 2.91
N ASP A 472 19.13 7.97 3.04
CA ASP A 472 19.88 6.94 2.32
C ASP A 472 20.75 6.14 3.28
N ASN A 473 20.55 4.83 3.32
CA ASN A 473 21.21 3.94 4.29
C ASN A 473 21.00 4.36 5.77
N ALA A 474 19.86 5.02 6.05
CA ALA A 474 19.46 5.48 7.36
C ALA A 474 18.01 5.08 7.63
N SER A 475 17.74 4.39 8.75
CA SER A 475 16.40 3.90 9.11
C SER A 475 15.84 4.68 10.31
N HIS A 476 14.52 4.57 10.55
CA HIS A 476 13.83 5.23 11.66
C HIS A 476 14.06 6.75 11.68
N CYS A 477 13.85 7.38 10.52
CA CYS A 477 14.01 8.82 10.33
C CYS A 477 12.63 9.48 10.14
N ILE A 478 12.42 10.65 10.73
CA ILE A 478 11.19 11.43 10.58
C ILE A 478 11.50 12.74 9.88
N VAL A 479 10.69 13.12 8.89
CA VAL A 479 10.71 14.43 8.24
C VAL A 479 9.33 15.04 8.34
N ARG A 480 9.21 16.19 9.03
CA ARG A 480 7.91 16.83 9.23
C ARG A 480 7.94 18.35 9.30
N GLY A 481 6.80 18.96 8.96
CA GLY A 481 6.55 20.40 9.18
C GLY A 481 7.33 21.34 8.26
N LEU A 482 7.96 20.84 7.20
CA LEU A 482 8.77 21.63 6.28
C LEU A 482 8.02 21.96 4.99
N GLU A 483 8.34 23.12 4.39
CA GLU A 483 8.06 23.40 2.98
C GLU A 483 9.28 23.05 2.12
N PHE A 484 9.06 22.32 1.03
CA PHE A 484 10.05 21.98 0.01
C PHE A 484 9.64 22.60 -1.30
N ARG A 485 10.54 23.34 -1.97
CA ARG A 485 10.21 23.95 -3.25
C ARG A 485 11.35 24.15 -4.23
N ARG A 486 10.96 24.33 -5.50
CA ARG A 486 11.80 24.78 -6.62
C ARG A 486 13.05 23.91 -6.78
N ALA A 487 12.83 22.61 -6.86
CA ALA A 487 13.85 21.59 -6.93
C ALA A 487 13.42 20.44 -7.85
N ALA A 488 14.37 19.59 -8.25
CA ALA A 488 14.04 18.37 -8.98
C ALA A 488 13.15 17.44 -8.14
N ALA A 489 13.45 17.23 -6.85
CA ALA A 489 12.57 16.49 -5.97
C ALA A 489 12.51 17.03 -4.54
N GLY A 490 11.41 16.73 -3.85
CA GLY A 490 11.23 17.02 -2.42
C GLY A 490 12.03 16.05 -1.55
N ILE A 491 11.52 14.84 -1.38
CA ILE A 491 12.09 13.83 -0.46
C ILE A 491 12.38 12.53 -1.21
N ARG A 492 13.54 11.93 -0.95
CA ARG A 492 13.85 10.59 -1.41
C ARG A 492 14.26 9.68 -0.26
N VAL A 493 13.74 8.47 -0.27
CA VAL A 493 14.09 7.37 0.64
C VAL A 493 14.71 6.23 -0.18
N THR A 494 15.91 5.80 0.18
CA THR A 494 16.65 4.70 -0.44
C THR A 494 17.37 3.86 0.61
N ASN A 495 17.36 2.54 0.45
CA ASN A 495 18.05 1.59 1.35
C ASN A 495 17.76 1.85 2.84
N ALA A 496 16.50 2.18 3.15
CA ALA A 496 16.08 2.71 4.43
C ALA A 496 14.76 2.05 4.86
N ALA A 497 14.64 1.77 6.16
CA ALA A 497 13.44 1.22 6.76
C ALA A 497 12.74 2.23 7.67
N ALA A 498 11.41 2.15 7.72
CA ALA A 498 10.59 2.86 8.71
C ALA A 498 10.79 4.38 8.74
N ALA A 499 10.93 5.01 7.57
CA ALA A 499 10.90 6.46 7.45
C ALA A 499 9.46 6.97 7.64
N ILE A 500 9.27 8.07 8.37
CA ILE A 500 7.97 8.75 8.50
C ILE A 500 8.07 10.13 7.85
N LEU A 501 7.28 10.36 6.81
CA LEU A 501 7.21 11.61 6.08
C LEU A 501 5.83 12.21 6.32
N GLU A 502 5.72 13.23 7.16
CA GLU A 502 4.40 13.76 7.54
C GLU A 502 4.29 15.27 7.67
N ASN A 503 3.09 15.81 7.43
CA ASN A 503 2.80 17.24 7.61
C ASN A 503 3.73 18.17 6.83
N ASN A 504 4.24 17.73 5.67
CA ASN A 504 5.09 18.54 4.81
C ASN A 504 4.28 19.19 3.69
N THR A 505 4.74 20.35 3.20
CA THR A 505 4.27 20.95 1.95
C THR A 505 5.37 20.82 0.90
N ILE A 506 5.12 20.11 -0.18
CA ILE A 506 6.07 19.91 -1.28
C ILE A 506 5.45 20.53 -2.52
N ARG A 507 6.02 21.61 -3.03
CA ARG A 507 5.40 22.38 -4.13
C ARG A 507 6.43 22.86 -5.15
N ALA A 508 6.02 23.07 -6.39
CA ALA A 508 6.93 23.50 -7.46
C ALA A 508 8.17 22.59 -7.60
N VAL A 509 7.98 21.28 -7.49
CA VAL A 509 9.01 20.26 -7.72
C VAL A 509 8.57 19.26 -8.78
N ASP A 510 9.50 18.79 -9.60
CA ASP A 510 9.21 17.76 -10.61
C ASP A 510 8.80 16.41 -9.95
N PHE A 511 9.39 16.07 -8.81
CA PHE A 511 9.11 14.82 -8.12
C PHE A 511 8.84 15.06 -6.63
N GLY A 512 7.67 14.68 -6.12
CA GLY A 512 7.32 14.91 -4.72
C GLY A 512 8.13 14.04 -3.76
N ILE A 513 7.62 12.84 -3.50
CA ILE A 513 8.25 11.84 -2.61
C ILE A 513 8.62 10.60 -3.42
N LEU A 514 9.86 10.16 -3.27
CA LEU A 514 10.42 9.02 -4.00
C LEU A 514 10.79 7.89 -3.02
N LEU A 515 10.02 6.82 -3.01
CA LEU A 515 10.26 5.60 -2.22
C LEU A 515 10.97 4.57 -3.10
N HIS A 516 12.29 4.67 -3.15
CA HIS A 516 13.12 3.99 -4.13
C HIS A 516 14.01 2.92 -3.49
N ALA A 517 14.54 2.02 -4.32
CA ALA A 517 15.68 1.14 -4.04
C ALA A 517 15.74 0.60 -2.60
N ASN A 518 15.11 -0.55 -2.36
CA ASN A 518 15.07 -1.22 -1.04
C ASN A 518 14.48 -0.39 0.12
N ALA A 519 13.82 0.74 -0.13
CA ALA A 519 12.98 1.36 0.89
C ALA A 519 11.95 0.34 1.41
N THR A 520 11.65 0.39 2.71
CA THR A 520 10.65 -0.50 3.32
C THR A 520 9.93 0.17 4.48
N ALA A 521 8.68 -0.24 4.72
CA ALA A 521 7.90 0.17 5.89
C ALA A 521 7.77 1.69 6.11
N ALA A 522 7.93 2.49 5.04
CA ALA A 522 7.76 3.94 5.14
C ALA A 522 6.29 4.31 5.37
N ILE A 523 6.05 5.30 6.24
CA ILE A 523 4.74 5.93 6.46
C ILE A 523 4.78 7.30 5.82
N VAL A 524 3.90 7.55 4.85
CA VAL A 524 3.80 8.84 4.15
C VAL A 524 2.40 9.38 4.37
N ARG A 525 2.26 10.42 5.19
CA ARG A 525 0.93 10.92 5.56
C ARG A 525 0.77 12.40 5.79
N ARG A 526 -0.42 12.94 5.55
CA ARG A 526 -0.73 14.36 5.82
C ARG A 526 0.19 15.33 5.11
N ASN A 527 0.76 14.92 3.97
CA ASN A 527 1.57 15.81 3.14
C ASN A 527 0.67 16.48 2.08
N ARG A 528 1.01 17.73 1.74
CA ARG A 528 0.46 18.43 0.59
C ARG A 528 1.51 18.44 -0.51
N ILE A 529 1.18 17.93 -1.70
CA ILE A 529 2.16 17.73 -2.78
C ILE A 529 1.61 18.33 -4.09
N SER A 530 2.36 19.21 -4.74
CA SER A 530 2.03 19.77 -6.04
C SER A 530 3.25 20.02 -6.94
N TRP A 531 3.06 19.90 -8.25
CA TRP A 531 4.06 20.29 -9.24
C TRP A 531 3.97 21.78 -9.56
N ASP A 532 2.80 22.39 -9.30
CA ASP A 532 2.51 23.80 -9.60
C ASP A 532 2.86 24.20 -11.04
N PRO A 533 2.37 23.50 -12.09
CA PRO A 533 2.68 23.86 -13.46
C PRO A 533 2.14 25.24 -13.84
N TYR A 534 2.89 25.95 -14.69
CA TYR A 534 2.62 27.33 -15.12
C TYR A 534 1.21 27.55 -15.69
N ASP A 535 0.70 26.60 -16.47
CA ASP A 535 -0.66 26.69 -17.02
C ASP A 535 -1.68 25.81 -16.27
N GLY A 536 -1.30 25.22 -15.14
CA GLY A 536 -2.14 24.26 -14.39
C GLY A 536 -2.22 22.88 -15.04
N ALA A 537 -2.52 21.87 -14.22
CA ALA A 537 -2.53 20.46 -14.64
C ALA A 537 -3.90 19.91 -15.05
N ASN A 538 -4.96 20.70 -14.91
CA ASN A 538 -6.33 20.22 -15.15
C ASN A 538 -6.51 19.81 -16.63
N PRO A 539 -6.76 18.53 -16.92
CA PRO A 539 -6.89 18.05 -18.29
C PRO A 539 -8.18 18.55 -18.97
N HIS A 540 -9.11 19.16 -18.24
CA HIS A 540 -10.37 19.72 -18.76
C HIS A 540 -10.36 21.24 -18.92
N ALA A 541 -9.34 21.95 -18.42
CA ALA A 541 -9.43 23.40 -18.22
C ALA A 541 -9.48 24.24 -19.51
N ARG A 542 -8.92 23.74 -20.62
CA ARG A 542 -8.77 24.54 -21.86
C ARG A 542 -8.57 23.68 -23.12
N PRO A 543 -8.87 24.21 -24.31
CA PRO A 543 -8.37 23.66 -25.56
C PRO A 543 -6.85 23.49 -25.51
N GLY A 544 -6.34 22.36 -25.99
CA GLY A 544 -4.91 22.04 -25.92
C GLY A 544 -4.39 21.65 -24.53
N ALA A 545 -5.23 21.47 -23.50
CA ALA A 545 -4.75 20.99 -22.18
C ALA A 545 -3.91 19.69 -22.27
N THR A 546 -4.15 18.85 -23.28
CA THR A 546 -3.37 17.63 -23.56
C THR A 546 -2.02 17.90 -24.22
N ASP A 547 -1.68 19.13 -24.58
CA ASP A 547 -0.37 19.47 -25.11
C ASP A 547 0.72 19.36 -24.04
N HIS A 548 0.39 19.58 -22.76
CA HIS A 548 1.25 19.22 -21.62
C HIS A 548 1.62 17.73 -21.67
N TRP A 549 0.61 16.86 -21.86
CA TRP A 549 0.81 15.43 -22.01
C TRP A 549 1.74 15.10 -23.19
N ARG A 550 1.44 15.67 -24.37
CA ARG A 550 2.20 15.44 -25.60
C ARG A 550 3.68 15.83 -25.47
N VAL A 551 3.95 17.03 -24.93
CA VAL A 551 5.32 17.55 -24.84
C VAL A 551 6.20 16.70 -23.95
N HIS A 552 5.74 16.25 -22.78
CA HIS A 552 6.58 15.40 -21.93
C HIS A 552 6.82 14.03 -22.54
N LYS A 553 5.79 13.42 -23.16
CA LYS A 553 5.90 12.07 -23.73
C LYS A 553 6.76 12.01 -24.99
N ARG A 554 6.85 13.11 -25.77
CA ARG A 554 7.52 13.12 -27.09
C ARG A 554 8.77 13.99 -27.18
N GLY A 555 8.87 15.06 -26.39
CA GLY A 555 9.99 16.02 -26.45
C GLY A 555 10.60 16.40 -25.10
N GLY A 556 10.03 15.95 -23.99
CA GLY A 556 10.47 16.30 -22.64
C GLY A 556 11.14 15.15 -21.90
N TRP A 557 11.04 15.21 -20.58
CA TRP A 557 11.67 14.28 -19.65
C TRP A 557 10.73 13.21 -19.12
N LEU A 558 9.68 12.87 -19.88
CA LEU A 558 8.63 11.93 -19.49
C LEU A 558 7.95 12.32 -18.16
N ASP A 559 7.42 11.34 -17.44
CA ASP A 559 6.48 11.50 -16.34
C ASP A 559 7.10 12.19 -15.12
N ARG A 560 6.21 12.72 -14.28
CA ARG A 560 6.46 13.33 -12.97
C ARG A 560 5.51 12.70 -11.96
N TYR A 561 5.87 12.66 -10.68
CA TYR A 561 5.08 11.92 -9.67
C TYR A 561 4.94 12.71 -8.38
N GLY A 562 3.73 12.74 -7.83
CA GLY A 562 3.52 13.19 -6.45
C GLY A 562 4.20 12.22 -5.48
N ILE A 563 3.92 10.93 -5.61
CA ILE A 563 4.60 9.86 -4.88
C ILE A 563 4.96 8.72 -5.85
N GLU A 564 6.24 8.36 -5.94
CA GLU A 564 6.72 7.22 -6.74
C GLU A 564 7.20 6.08 -5.83
N ILE A 565 6.74 4.86 -6.11
CA ILE A 565 7.15 3.61 -5.49
C ILE A 565 7.92 2.81 -6.54
N ARG A 566 9.21 2.54 -6.30
CA ARG A 566 10.08 1.90 -7.29
C ARG A 566 11.16 1.03 -6.66
N GLU A 567 11.34 -0.19 -7.17
CA GLU A 567 12.45 -1.09 -6.77
C GLU A 567 12.57 -1.28 -5.24
N ASN A 568 11.45 -1.26 -4.51
CA ASN A 568 11.41 -1.30 -3.05
C ASN A 568 11.16 -2.73 -2.54
N THR A 569 11.13 -2.91 -1.21
CA THR A 569 10.85 -4.23 -0.59
C THR A 569 9.50 -4.29 0.13
N GLY A 570 8.68 -3.24 -0.01
CA GLY A 570 7.30 -3.22 0.41
C GLY A 570 7.03 -2.74 1.84
N GLY A 571 5.80 -2.93 2.30
CA GLY A 571 5.33 -2.56 3.64
C GLY A 571 4.97 -1.09 3.82
N HIS A 572 4.95 -0.30 2.74
CA HIS A 572 4.65 1.12 2.80
C HIS A 572 3.19 1.39 3.18
N ASP A 573 2.96 2.44 3.97
CA ASP A 573 1.64 2.94 4.34
C ASP A 573 1.51 4.41 3.91
N ILE A 574 0.76 4.66 2.85
CA ILE A 574 0.67 5.97 2.17
C ILE A 574 -0.76 6.47 2.29
N HIS A 575 -0.99 7.44 3.18
CA HIS A 575 -2.34 7.82 3.54
C HIS A 575 -2.56 9.26 3.98
N ASP A 576 -3.79 9.77 3.89
CA ASP A 576 -4.13 11.13 4.30
C ASP A 576 -3.29 12.21 3.59
N ASN A 577 -2.76 11.96 2.39
CA ASN A 577 -2.05 12.98 1.62
C ASN A 577 -3.02 13.72 0.70
N TYR A 578 -2.74 15.00 0.45
CA TYR A 578 -3.38 15.80 -0.59
C TYR A 578 -2.39 16.04 -1.73
N ILE A 579 -2.61 15.39 -2.87
CA ILE A 579 -1.78 15.53 -4.06
C ILE A 579 -2.60 16.24 -5.12
N HIS A 580 -2.13 17.41 -5.56
CA HIS A 580 -2.87 18.20 -6.55
C HIS A 580 -2.00 18.96 -7.53
N ASP A 581 -2.61 19.37 -8.65
CA ASP A 581 -1.94 20.12 -9.70
C ASP A 581 -0.60 19.48 -10.11
N HIS A 582 -0.65 18.18 -10.40
CA HIS A 582 0.52 17.35 -10.64
C HIS A 582 0.40 16.59 -11.98
N TRP A 583 1.43 15.83 -12.33
CA TRP A 583 1.42 14.94 -13.49
C TRP A 583 0.74 13.60 -13.20
N ASP A 584 1.44 12.69 -12.50
CA ASP A 584 0.86 11.53 -11.84
C ASP A 584 0.71 11.79 -10.35
N GLY A 585 -0.32 11.22 -9.73
CA GLY A 585 -0.57 11.28 -8.29
C GLY A 585 0.34 10.32 -7.52
N ILE A 586 -0.08 9.05 -7.41
CA ILE A 586 0.68 7.97 -6.74
C ILE A 586 0.91 6.83 -7.73
N SER A 587 2.19 6.51 -7.97
CA SER A 587 2.57 5.54 -9.00
C SER A 587 3.53 4.48 -8.45
N ALA A 588 3.15 3.20 -8.61
CA ALA A 588 4.06 2.07 -8.48
C ALA A 588 4.60 1.66 -9.86
N ARG A 589 5.91 1.44 -9.97
CA ARG A 589 6.61 1.28 -11.26
C ARG A 589 6.92 -0.18 -11.58
N PRO A 590 7.03 -0.55 -12.88
CA PRO A 590 7.16 -1.95 -13.30
C PRO A 590 8.55 -2.57 -13.07
N PHE A 591 9.46 -1.87 -12.38
CA PHE A 591 10.84 -2.30 -12.19
C PHE A 591 10.99 -2.97 -10.82
N GLY A 592 10.79 -4.29 -10.77
CA GLY A 592 10.98 -5.09 -9.56
C GLY A 592 9.95 -6.21 -9.38
N ASP A 593 10.38 -7.30 -8.75
CA ASP A 593 9.60 -8.49 -8.40
C ASP A 593 9.30 -8.59 -6.89
N ARG A 594 9.60 -7.52 -6.13
CA ARG A 594 9.58 -7.54 -4.66
C ARG A 594 8.50 -6.68 -4.00
N ASP A 595 7.87 -5.75 -4.72
CA ASP A 595 6.86 -4.84 -4.20
C ASP A 595 5.72 -5.62 -3.53
N ARG A 596 5.61 -5.50 -2.20
CA ARG A 596 4.67 -6.28 -1.39
C ARG A 596 4.05 -5.50 -0.25
N ASN A 597 2.86 -5.87 0.21
CA ASN A 597 2.23 -5.31 1.41
C ASN A 597 2.17 -3.78 1.43
N VAL A 598 2.04 -3.14 0.25
CA VAL A 598 1.89 -1.69 0.16
C VAL A 598 0.43 -1.34 0.41
N ARG A 599 0.17 -0.29 1.17
CA ARG A 599 -1.17 0.28 1.40
C ARG A 599 -1.19 1.72 0.93
N VAL A 600 -2.08 2.04 0.00
CA VAL A 600 -2.35 3.39 -0.49
C VAL A 600 -3.80 3.72 -0.17
N HIS A 601 -4.05 4.53 0.85
CA HIS A 601 -5.43 4.76 1.28
C HIS A 601 -5.74 6.12 1.85
N HIS A 602 -7.01 6.54 1.83
CA HIS A 602 -7.43 7.82 2.41
C HIS A 602 -6.68 9.03 1.83
N ASN A 603 -6.18 8.94 0.59
CA ASN A 603 -5.55 10.07 -0.09
C ASN A 603 -6.59 10.84 -0.93
N ARG A 604 -6.40 12.16 -1.01
CA ARG A 604 -7.10 13.02 -1.97
C ARG A 604 -6.15 13.31 -3.12
N ILE A 605 -6.51 12.86 -4.32
CA ILE A 605 -5.70 13.04 -5.53
C ILE A 605 -6.55 13.79 -6.54
N ASP A 606 -6.06 14.94 -7.01
CA ASP A 606 -6.92 15.87 -7.69
C ASP A 606 -6.18 16.69 -8.75
N ILE A 607 -6.69 16.80 -9.96
CA ILE A 607 -6.08 17.62 -11.02
C ILE A 607 -4.73 17.05 -11.47
N MET A 608 -4.77 16.00 -12.30
CA MET A 608 -3.58 15.30 -12.82
C MET A 608 -3.51 15.38 -14.35
N CYS A 609 -2.33 15.75 -14.89
CA CYS A 609 -2.09 15.75 -16.34
C CYS A 609 -2.16 14.34 -16.97
N ASP A 610 -1.84 13.30 -16.19
CA ASP A 610 -1.87 11.89 -16.61
C ASP A 610 -2.64 11.08 -15.54
N ASP A 611 -2.01 10.17 -14.78
CA ASP A 611 -2.74 9.22 -13.93
C ASP A 611 -2.90 9.69 -12.47
N GLY A 612 -4.10 9.54 -11.89
CA GLY A 612 -4.30 9.72 -10.45
C GLY A 612 -3.59 8.64 -9.65
N LEU A 613 -3.89 7.38 -9.96
CA LEU A 613 -3.25 6.20 -9.40
C LEU A 613 -2.67 5.34 -10.54
N GLU A 614 -1.42 4.92 -10.47
CA GLU A 614 -0.81 3.95 -11.42
C GLU A 614 -0.26 2.73 -10.65
N THR A 615 -0.82 1.56 -10.90
CA THR A 615 -0.33 0.30 -10.29
C THR A 615 0.46 -0.49 -11.32
N ALA A 616 1.73 -0.81 -11.04
CA ALA A 616 2.57 -1.66 -11.89
C ALA A 616 3.53 -2.52 -11.05
N GLY A 617 4.26 -3.43 -11.69
CA GLY A 617 5.24 -4.27 -10.99
C GLY A 617 4.58 -5.42 -10.20
N ALA A 618 5.27 -5.94 -9.18
CA ALA A 618 4.87 -7.18 -8.50
C ALA A 618 3.49 -7.11 -7.84
N GLN A 619 3.21 -6.05 -7.08
CA GLN A 619 1.93 -5.84 -6.37
C GLN A 619 1.50 -7.05 -5.50
N ILE A 620 2.42 -7.62 -4.71
CA ILE A 620 2.15 -8.80 -3.88
C ILE A 620 1.40 -8.38 -2.60
N ASP A 621 0.14 -8.79 -2.46
CA ASP A 621 -0.70 -8.44 -1.30
C ASP A 621 -0.80 -6.93 -1.04
N THR A 622 -0.83 -6.15 -2.13
CA THR A 622 -0.88 -4.69 -2.08
C THR A 622 -2.32 -4.20 -2.20
N GLN A 623 -2.68 -3.16 -1.43
CA GLN A 623 -4.03 -2.61 -1.33
C GLN A 623 -4.06 -1.11 -1.65
N TRP A 624 -4.93 -0.72 -2.56
CA TRP A 624 -5.19 0.66 -2.95
C TRP A 624 -6.67 0.96 -2.69
N HIS A 625 -6.98 1.60 -1.56
CA HIS A 625 -8.35 1.67 -1.08
C HIS A 625 -8.75 2.98 -0.42
N ASP A 626 -10.04 3.30 -0.34
CA ASP A 626 -10.53 4.50 0.36
C ASP A 626 -9.92 5.83 -0.12
N ASN A 627 -9.42 5.89 -1.36
CA ASN A 627 -8.92 7.13 -1.95
C ASN A 627 -10.04 7.86 -2.69
N ILE A 628 -9.95 9.18 -2.74
CA ILE A 628 -10.79 9.99 -3.62
C ILE A 628 -9.91 10.58 -4.73
N VAL A 629 -10.24 10.25 -5.98
CA VAL A 629 -9.45 10.62 -7.16
C VAL A 629 -10.32 11.38 -8.16
N SER A 630 -9.94 12.62 -8.47
CA SER A 630 -10.74 13.45 -9.37
C SER A 630 -9.96 14.29 -10.35
N ARG A 631 -10.61 14.66 -11.46
CA ARG A 631 -10.08 15.60 -12.46
C ARG A 631 -8.71 15.17 -13.03
N CYS A 632 -8.51 13.86 -13.14
CA CYS A 632 -7.31 13.25 -13.71
C CYS A 632 -7.53 12.87 -15.18
N PHE A 633 -6.45 12.67 -15.95
CA PHE A 633 -6.60 12.10 -17.29
C PHE A 633 -7.04 10.64 -17.20
N VAL A 634 -6.47 9.88 -16.26
CA VAL A 634 -6.99 8.58 -15.85
C VAL A 634 -7.11 8.56 -14.33
N GLY A 635 -8.24 8.13 -13.78
CA GLY A 635 -8.43 7.95 -12.34
C GLY A 635 -7.47 6.88 -11.80
N ILE A 636 -7.56 5.66 -12.33
CA ILE A 636 -6.61 4.59 -12.04
C ILE A 636 -6.17 3.84 -13.30
N ARG A 637 -4.86 3.69 -13.47
CA ARG A 637 -4.23 2.86 -14.50
C ARG A 637 -3.66 1.59 -13.90
N ILE A 638 -4.21 0.45 -14.31
CA ILE A 638 -3.72 -0.89 -13.96
C ILE A 638 -2.74 -1.34 -15.05
N LYS A 639 -1.45 -1.19 -14.78
CA LYS A 639 -0.36 -1.30 -15.74
C LYS A 639 0.37 -2.62 -15.61
N ALA A 640 -0.29 -3.67 -16.08
CA ALA A 640 0.25 -5.03 -16.15
C ALA A 640 1.00 -5.47 -14.87
N PRO A 641 0.33 -5.51 -13.69
CA PRO A 641 0.94 -6.12 -12.51
C PRO A 641 1.48 -7.51 -12.83
N THR A 642 2.65 -7.85 -12.31
CA THR A 642 3.42 -9.02 -12.72
C THR A 642 3.25 -10.24 -11.82
N THR A 643 2.74 -10.05 -10.59
CA THR A 643 2.60 -11.15 -9.60
C THR A 643 1.24 -11.16 -8.91
N GLY A 644 0.87 -10.08 -8.23
CA GLY A 644 -0.35 -10.02 -7.43
C GLY A 644 -0.27 -10.81 -6.10
N PRO A 645 -1.36 -10.83 -5.31
CA PRO A 645 -2.62 -10.18 -5.63
C PRO A 645 -2.60 -8.67 -5.35
N LEU A 646 -3.15 -7.91 -6.29
CA LEU A 646 -3.46 -6.49 -6.13
C LEU A 646 -4.93 -6.32 -5.75
N TYR A 647 -5.21 -5.50 -4.73
CA TYR A 647 -6.56 -5.15 -4.30
C TYR A 647 -6.82 -3.66 -4.51
N ILE A 648 -7.92 -3.33 -5.18
CA ILE A 648 -8.40 -1.97 -5.44
C ILE A 648 -9.85 -1.89 -4.96
N ASN A 649 -10.11 -1.21 -3.84
CA ASN A 649 -11.46 -1.22 -3.26
C ASN A 649 -11.84 0.06 -2.52
N ARG A 650 -13.14 0.36 -2.44
CA ARG A 650 -13.67 1.54 -1.73
C ARG A 650 -13.11 2.89 -2.18
N ASN A 651 -12.54 2.96 -3.38
CA ASN A 651 -12.12 4.23 -3.96
C ASN A 651 -13.30 4.92 -4.65
N ILE A 652 -13.27 6.26 -4.68
CA ILE A 652 -14.25 7.10 -5.36
C ILE A 652 -13.54 7.87 -6.46
N PHE A 653 -13.97 7.67 -7.70
CA PHE A 653 -13.44 8.32 -8.89
C PHE A 653 -14.50 9.21 -9.53
N PHE A 654 -14.22 10.50 -9.73
CA PHE A 654 -15.16 11.43 -10.35
C PHE A 654 -14.49 12.55 -11.16
N GLU A 655 -15.16 13.06 -12.19
CA GLU A 655 -14.62 14.09 -13.11
C GLU A 655 -13.27 13.79 -13.78
N ASN A 656 -12.79 12.55 -13.77
CA ASN A 656 -11.69 12.07 -14.61
C ASN A 656 -12.10 11.92 -16.10
N ARG A 657 -11.15 12.00 -17.03
CA ARG A 657 -11.44 11.68 -18.45
C ARG A 657 -11.71 10.19 -18.65
N GLU A 658 -10.99 9.35 -17.91
CA GLU A 658 -11.16 7.91 -17.84
C GLU A 658 -11.07 7.49 -16.38
N ASP A 659 -11.94 6.61 -15.92
CA ASP A 659 -11.92 6.17 -14.52
C ASP A 659 -10.96 5.00 -14.31
N VAL A 660 -11.10 3.95 -15.14
CA VAL A 660 -10.25 2.76 -15.08
C VAL A 660 -9.63 2.50 -16.45
N ARG A 661 -8.30 2.33 -16.47
CA ARG A 661 -7.57 1.89 -17.64
C ARG A 661 -6.75 0.63 -17.37
N ASN A 662 -7.10 -0.47 -18.03
CA ASN A 662 -6.23 -1.64 -18.16
C ASN A 662 -5.17 -1.37 -19.22
N PHE A 663 -3.90 -1.49 -18.86
CA PHE A 663 -2.78 -1.16 -19.75
C PHE A 663 -1.76 -2.30 -19.81
N GLY A 664 -1.59 -2.89 -21.00
CA GLY A 664 -0.61 -3.97 -21.22
C GLY A 664 0.76 -3.52 -21.72
N GLY A 665 0.87 -2.29 -22.23
CA GLY A 665 2.11 -1.81 -22.84
C GLY A 665 2.45 -2.56 -24.13
N ASN A 666 3.74 -2.60 -24.48
CA ASN A 666 4.19 -3.27 -25.72
C ASN A 666 4.67 -4.73 -25.46
N VAL A 667 4.32 -5.31 -24.32
CA VAL A 667 4.75 -6.67 -23.93
C VAL A 667 3.54 -7.59 -23.76
N PRO A 668 3.68 -8.90 -24.02
CA PRO A 668 2.63 -9.86 -23.69
C PRO A 668 2.30 -9.81 -22.19
N LEU A 669 1.01 -9.74 -21.87
CA LEU A 669 0.55 -9.71 -20.49
C LEU A 669 0.86 -11.02 -19.78
N LYS A 670 1.39 -10.92 -18.55
CA LYS A 670 1.43 -12.01 -17.57
C LYS A 670 0.29 -11.76 -16.59
N PRO A 671 -0.75 -12.60 -16.53
CA PRO A 671 -1.93 -12.29 -15.76
C PRO A 671 -1.63 -12.49 -14.27
N ALA A 672 -1.44 -11.38 -13.55
CA ALA A 672 -1.49 -11.34 -12.09
C ALA A 672 -2.94 -11.31 -11.61
N ALA A 673 -3.18 -11.84 -10.41
CA ALA A 673 -4.48 -11.70 -9.75
C ALA A 673 -4.71 -10.23 -9.36
N VAL A 674 -5.79 -9.62 -9.86
CA VAL A 674 -6.18 -8.25 -9.53
C VAL A 674 -7.65 -8.23 -9.15
N TYR A 675 -7.97 -7.70 -7.98
CA TYR A 675 -9.34 -7.61 -7.46
C TYR A 675 -9.75 -6.15 -7.36
N ILE A 676 -10.77 -5.76 -8.12
CA ILE A 676 -11.38 -4.43 -8.16
C ILE A 676 -12.81 -4.56 -7.64
N TYR A 677 -13.06 -4.10 -6.43
CA TYR A 677 -14.35 -4.34 -5.80
C TYR A 677 -14.82 -3.22 -4.89
N HIS A 678 -16.14 -3.03 -4.78
CA HIS A 678 -16.72 -1.97 -3.97
C HIS A 678 -16.11 -0.59 -4.29
N ASN A 679 -15.89 -0.23 -5.56
CA ASN A 679 -15.47 1.14 -5.93
C ASN A 679 -16.64 1.89 -6.57
N THR A 680 -16.63 3.22 -6.46
CA THR A 680 -17.58 4.11 -7.14
C THR A 680 -16.86 4.86 -8.26
N PHE A 681 -17.34 4.72 -9.49
CA PHE A 681 -16.81 5.37 -10.69
C PHE A 681 -17.87 6.28 -11.32
N ALA A 682 -17.60 7.57 -11.41
CA ALA A 682 -18.58 8.59 -11.76
C ALA A 682 -18.07 9.64 -12.75
N SER A 683 -17.04 9.33 -13.54
CA SER A 683 -16.43 10.30 -14.48
C SER A 683 -16.44 9.90 -15.95
N SER A 684 -16.35 8.61 -16.22
CA SER A 684 -15.87 8.15 -17.51
C SER A 684 -16.98 7.94 -18.55
N ALA A 685 -16.66 8.24 -19.80
CA ALA A 685 -17.53 7.86 -20.92
C ALA A 685 -17.65 6.33 -21.04
N ALA A 686 -16.55 5.60 -20.84
CA ALA A 686 -16.54 4.13 -20.79
C ALA A 686 -16.33 3.67 -19.35
N ALA A 687 -17.06 2.67 -18.86
CA ALA A 687 -16.79 2.12 -17.53
C ALA A 687 -15.34 1.61 -17.44
N ILE A 688 -14.89 0.85 -18.44
CA ILE A 688 -13.55 0.29 -18.51
C ILE A 688 -12.89 0.62 -19.85
N VAL A 689 -11.66 1.12 -19.80
CA VAL A 689 -10.82 1.34 -20.99
C VAL A 689 -9.69 0.32 -21.01
N SER A 690 -9.45 -0.33 -22.16
CA SER A 690 -8.24 -1.11 -22.41
C SER A 690 -7.35 -0.40 -23.40
N ASN A 691 -6.04 -0.41 -23.15
CA ASN A 691 -5.05 0.16 -24.03
C ASN A 691 -3.81 -0.74 -24.13
N LYS A 692 -3.47 -1.15 -25.36
CA LYS A 692 -2.35 -2.07 -25.64
C LYS A 692 -2.38 -3.36 -24.81
N VAL A 693 -3.57 -3.92 -24.60
CA VAL A 693 -3.75 -5.23 -23.94
C VAL A 693 -3.68 -6.30 -25.04
N THR A 694 -2.51 -6.91 -25.23
CA THR A 694 -2.23 -7.81 -26.38
C THR A 694 -2.07 -9.27 -25.96
N GLY A 695 -2.45 -10.19 -26.85
CA GLY A 695 -2.34 -11.64 -26.67
C GLY A 695 -3.50 -12.22 -25.84
N ILE A 696 -3.45 -12.00 -24.54
CA ILE A 696 -4.56 -12.31 -23.62
C ILE A 696 -5.17 -10.99 -23.13
N GLY A 697 -6.46 -11.02 -22.77
CA GLY A 697 -7.11 -9.87 -22.14
C GLY A 697 -6.53 -9.65 -20.74
N VAL A 698 -7.34 -9.87 -19.71
CA VAL A 698 -6.90 -9.85 -18.32
C VAL A 698 -7.71 -10.88 -17.51
N PRO A 699 -7.52 -12.20 -17.77
CA PRO A 699 -8.40 -13.25 -17.25
C PRO A 699 -8.37 -13.41 -15.73
N GLU A 700 -7.31 -12.92 -15.08
CA GLU A 700 -7.16 -12.91 -13.62
C GLU A 700 -7.50 -11.54 -13.00
N TYR A 701 -8.19 -10.68 -13.74
CA TYR A 701 -8.79 -9.48 -13.17
C TYR A 701 -10.23 -9.79 -12.77
N HIS A 702 -10.63 -9.25 -11.63
CA HIS A 702 -11.89 -9.53 -10.95
C HIS A 702 -12.61 -8.21 -10.64
N TYR A 703 -13.73 -7.92 -11.30
CA TYR A 703 -14.53 -6.72 -11.06
C TYR A 703 -15.85 -7.06 -10.38
N PHE A 704 -16.02 -6.76 -9.09
CA PHE A 704 -17.21 -7.16 -8.33
C PHE A 704 -17.78 -6.04 -7.46
N ASN A 705 -19.11 -5.96 -7.32
CA ASN A 705 -19.77 -5.00 -6.43
C ASN A 705 -19.38 -3.52 -6.67
N ASN A 706 -18.91 -3.15 -7.86
CA ASN A 706 -18.59 -1.76 -8.18
C ASN A 706 -19.84 -1.03 -8.67
N LEU A 707 -19.92 0.28 -8.38
CA LEU A 707 -20.94 1.18 -8.91
C LEU A 707 -20.34 2.03 -10.01
N TRP A 708 -20.85 1.88 -11.22
CA TRP A 708 -20.41 2.58 -12.42
C TRP A 708 -21.49 3.53 -12.89
N ASN A 709 -21.13 4.79 -13.13
CA ASN A 709 -21.95 5.75 -13.83
C ASN A 709 -21.25 6.18 -15.13
N SER A 710 -21.57 5.51 -16.24
CA SER A 710 -20.83 5.63 -17.50
C SER A 710 -21.76 5.68 -18.73
N ALA A 711 -21.25 6.23 -19.84
CA ALA A 711 -22.03 6.35 -21.06
C ALA A 711 -22.10 5.05 -21.85
N TYR A 712 -21.11 4.18 -21.70
CA TYR A 712 -21.06 2.82 -22.23
C TYR A 712 -20.10 1.96 -21.40
N TRP A 713 -20.12 0.65 -21.65
CA TRP A 713 -19.39 -0.33 -20.83
C TRP A 713 -17.87 -0.32 -21.08
N PHE A 714 -17.45 -0.48 -22.34
CA PHE A 714 -16.05 -0.80 -22.64
C PHE A 714 -15.54 -0.05 -23.88
N LEU A 715 -14.27 0.39 -23.81
CA LEU A 715 -13.55 1.02 -24.91
C LEU A 715 -12.17 0.40 -25.14
N ASN A 716 -11.83 0.15 -26.40
CA ASN A 716 -10.44 0.03 -26.83
C ASN A 716 -9.88 1.41 -27.15
N ALA A 717 -8.80 1.81 -26.48
CA ALA A 717 -8.16 3.09 -26.74
C ALA A 717 -7.67 3.17 -28.21
N PRO A 718 -7.87 4.30 -28.91
CA PRO A 718 -7.64 4.40 -30.36
C PRO A 718 -6.22 4.06 -30.84
N ALA A 719 -5.21 4.18 -29.97
CA ALA A 719 -3.79 4.07 -30.33
C ALA A 719 -3.13 2.73 -29.92
N GLY A 720 -3.91 1.76 -29.44
CA GLY A 720 -3.39 0.50 -28.92
C GLY A 720 -4.42 -0.61 -29.04
N GLY A 721 -4.42 -1.29 -30.18
CA GLY A 721 -5.28 -2.45 -30.43
C GLY A 721 -5.23 -3.40 -29.23
N SER A 722 -6.41 -3.65 -28.65
CA SER A 722 -6.57 -4.49 -27.47
C SER A 722 -7.52 -5.63 -27.80
N VAL A 723 -7.31 -6.79 -27.17
CA VAL A 723 -8.17 -7.97 -27.38
C VAL A 723 -9.51 -7.84 -26.63
N GLU A 724 -10.46 -8.73 -26.94
CA GLU A 724 -11.73 -8.80 -26.22
C GLU A 724 -11.52 -9.03 -24.71
N PRO A 725 -12.36 -8.42 -23.85
CA PRO A 725 -12.41 -8.74 -22.43
C PRO A 725 -12.60 -10.23 -22.15
N ASN A 726 -11.83 -10.74 -21.20
CA ASN A 726 -11.99 -12.09 -20.66
C ASN A 726 -11.81 -12.14 -19.12
N TRP A 727 -11.93 -10.97 -18.46
CA TRP A 727 -11.91 -10.86 -17.00
C TRP A 727 -13.13 -11.52 -16.37
N LYS A 728 -13.05 -11.72 -15.06
CA LYS A 728 -14.17 -12.19 -14.24
C LYS A 728 -14.87 -10.96 -13.67
N ALA A 729 -16.16 -10.77 -13.95
CA ALA A 729 -16.93 -9.69 -13.34
C ALA A 729 -18.36 -10.13 -13.08
N ASP A 730 -18.90 -9.70 -11.95
CA ASP A 730 -20.29 -9.95 -11.58
C ASP A 730 -20.77 -9.03 -10.44
N TYR A 731 -22.09 -8.93 -10.25
CA TYR A 731 -22.73 -8.11 -9.20
C TYR A 731 -22.31 -6.63 -9.19
N ASN A 732 -21.87 -6.12 -10.34
CA ASN A 732 -21.66 -4.68 -10.53
C ASN A 732 -23.01 -3.99 -10.79
N VAL A 733 -23.06 -2.69 -10.55
CA VAL A 733 -24.19 -1.85 -10.90
C VAL A 733 -23.74 -0.83 -11.93
N TYR A 734 -24.29 -0.92 -13.13
CA TYR A 734 -24.06 0.01 -14.22
C TYR A 734 -25.28 0.92 -14.36
N THR A 735 -25.10 2.20 -14.02
CA THR A 735 -26.05 3.26 -14.31
C THR A 735 -25.62 4.04 -15.55
N ARG A 736 -26.57 4.35 -16.44
CA ARG A 736 -26.27 5.06 -17.67
C ARG A 736 -26.03 6.54 -17.44
N SER A 737 -24.92 7.06 -17.95
CA SER A 737 -24.69 8.49 -18.09
C SER A 737 -24.90 8.93 -19.55
N GLY A 738 -25.90 9.79 -19.79
CA GLY A 738 -26.18 10.32 -21.12
C GLY A 738 -26.79 9.31 -22.11
N THR A 739 -26.64 9.56 -23.41
CA THR A 739 -27.43 8.91 -24.47
C THR A 739 -26.58 8.19 -25.52
N ASP A 740 -25.33 7.84 -25.21
CA ASP A 740 -24.45 7.17 -26.17
C ASP A 740 -25.06 5.81 -26.60
N PRO A 741 -25.16 5.52 -27.92
CA PRO A 741 -25.77 4.29 -28.40
C PRO A 741 -24.94 3.03 -28.08
N ARG A 742 -23.67 3.17 -27.73
CA ARG A 742 -22.80 2.05 -27.34
C ARG A 742 -23.19 1.45 -25.99
N TRP A 743 -24.04 2.11 -25.19
CA TRP A 743 -24.57 1.59 -23.93
C TRP A 743 -25.21 0.20 -24.10
N SER A 744 -26.26 0.10 -24.92
CA SER A 744 -26.99 -1.15 -25.14
C SER A 744 -26.14 -2.22 -25.83
N GLN A 745 -25.15 -1.82 -26.63
CA GLN A 745 -24.19 -2.74 -27.22
C GLN A 745 -23.24 -3.32 -26.17
N GLY A 746 -22.91 -2.54 -25.13
CA GLY A 746 -22.06 -2.94 -24.01
C GLY A 746 -22.67 -4.07 -23.19
N GLU A 747 -23.92 -3.91 -22.75
CA GLU A 747 -24.66 -4.95 -22.01
C GLU A 747 -24.73 -6.26 -22.81
N ALA A 748 -25.20 -6.18 -24.07
CA ALA A 748 -25.28 -7.34 -24.95
C ALA A 748 -23.91 -8.00 -25.21
N ARG A 749 -22.83 -7.22 -25.22
CA ARG A 749 -21.46 -7.74 -25.35
C ARG A 749 -21.00 -8.43 -24.08
N ALA A 750 -21.21 -7.85 -22.90
CA ALA A 750 -20.86 -8.47 -21.62
C ALA A 750 -21.56 -9.84 -21.46
N HIS A 751 -22.87 -9.90 -21.73
CA HIS A 751 -23.63 -11.15 -21.66
C HIS A 751 -23.14 -12.22 -22.64
N ARG A 752 -22.81 -11.82 -23.88
CA ARG A 752 -22.24 -12.75 -24.89
C ARG A 752 -20.90 -13.34 -24.46
N LEU A 753 -20.09 -12.54 -23.76
CA LEU A 753 -18.81 -12.98 -23.20
C LEU A 753 -18.98 -13.78 -21.90
N GLY A 754 -20.20 -13.88 -21.37
CA GLY A 754 -20.49 -14.56 -20.11
C GLY A 754 -19.99 -13.79 -18.88
N ILE A 755 -19.86 -12.46 -18.99
CA ILE A 755 -19.40 -11.54 -17.95
C ILE A 755 -20.62 -10.78 -17.41
N ASP A 756 -20.60 -10.37 -16.13
CA ASP A 756 -21.60 -9.49 -15.51
C ASP A 756 -23.04 -10.08 -15.53
N LYS A 757 -23.16 -11.40 -15.33
CA LYS A 757 -24.44 -12.14 -15.49
C LYS A 757 -25.52 -11.74 -14.48
N ASN A 758 -25.12 -11.40 -13.26
CA ASN A 758 -25.99 -10.97 -12.17
C ASN A 758 -25.86 -9.46 -11.90
N SER A 759 -25.08 -8.74 -12.71
CA SER A 759 -24.93 -7.29 -12.61
C SER A 759 -26.22 -6.58 -13.03
N LEU A 760 -26.49 -5.43 -12.41
CA LEU A 760 -27.63 -4.58 -12.76
C LEU A 760 -27.21 -3.57 -13.84
N TRP A 761 -27.95 -3.55 -14.95
CA TRP A 761 -27.87 -2.51 -15.98
C TRP A 761 -29.14 -1.66 -15.91
N THR A 762 -28.98 -0.35 -15.69
CA THR A 762 -30.15 0.52 -15.49
C THR A 762 -29.95 1.92 -16.09
N GLU A 763 -31.06 2.47 -16.56
CA GLU A 763 -31.17 3.87 -17.01
C GLU A 763 -31.41 4.83 -15.83
N LEU A 764 -31.62 4.31 -14.61
CA LEU A 764 -31.76 5.13 -13.42
C LEU A 764 -30.43 5.80 -13.07
N ALA A 765 -30.51 7.02 -12.54
CA ALA A 765 -29.36 7.69 -11.97
C ALA A 765 -28.80 6.89 -10.76
N PRO A 766 -27.49 7.01 -10.46
CA PRO A 766 -26.85 6.28 -9.36
C PRO A 766 -27.37 6.64 -7.96
N GLY A 767 -28.11 7.75 -7.82
CA GLY A 767 -28.72 8.15 -6.56
C GLY A 767 -27.69 8.63 -5.53
N PHE A 768 -26.76 9.50 -5.94
CA PHE A 768 -25.82 10.16 -5.02
C PHE A 768 -26.47 11.38 -4.33
N ALA A 769 -26.06 11.65 -3.09
CA ALA A 769 -26.57 12.80 -2.33
C ALA A 769 -26.25 14.15 -2.99
N ASN A 770 -24.99 14.38 -3.41
CA ASN A 770 -24.59 15.58 -4.15
C ASN A 770 -23.28 15.35 -4.93
N ALA A 771 -23.35 14.61 -6.03
CA ALA A 771 -22.18 14.28 -6.85
C ALA A 771 -21.42 15.53 -7.34
N ARG A 772 -22.11 16.62 -7.71
CA ARG A 772 -21.46 17.88 -8.13
C ARG A 772 -20.70 18.57 -7.01
N GLY A 773 -21.14 18.39 -5.76
CA GLY A 773 -20.44 18.86 -4.58
C GLY A 773 -19.40 17.88 -4.05
N GLY A 774 -19.16 16.77 -4.74
CA GLY A 774 -18.22 15.72 -4.31
C GLY A 774 -18.77 14.76 -3.25
N ASP A 775 -20.08 14.75 -2.99
CA ASP A 775 -20.72 13.83 -2.05
C ASP A 775 -21.39 12.66 -2.80
N PHE A 776 -20.77 11.49 -2.67
CA PHE A 776 -21.17 10.25 -3.31
C PHE A 776 -21.85 9.27 -2.35
N SER A 777 -22.25 9.72 -1.17
CA SER A 777 -23.12 8.91 -0.29
C SER A 777 -24.42 8.55 -0.99
N LEU A 778 -24.92 7.33 -0.73
CA LEU A 778 -26.09 6.80 -1.43
C LEU A 778 -27.38 7.37 -0.83
N LEU A 779 -28.30 7.79 -1.70
CA LEU A 779 -29.69 8.08 -1.36
C LEU A 779 -30.50 6.79 -1.19
N GLU A 780 -31.63 6.89 -0.50
CA GLU A 780 -32.54 5.76 -0.30
C GLU A 780 -33.02 5.14 -1.62
N ASN A 781 -33.21 5.94 -2.67
CA ASN A 781 -33.64 5.42 -3.97
C ASN A 781 -32.49 4.95 -4.88
N SER A 782 -31.26 4.87 -4.38
CA SER A 782 -30.12 4.43 -5.19
C SER A 782 -30.33 2.99 -5.69
N PRO A 783 -30.12 2.72 -6.99
CA PRO A 783 -30.18 1.36 -7.54
C PRO A 783 -29.04 0.46 -7.03
N ALA A 784 -28.02 1.02 -6.37
CA ALA A 784 -26.87 0.28 -5.86
C ALA A 784 -27.16 -0.50 -4.57
N ARG A 785 -28.25 -0.15 -3.87
CA ARG A 785 -28.61 -0.73 -2.57
C ARG A 785 -28.95 -2.22 -2.69
N GLY A 786 -28.32 -3.06 -1.88
CA GLY A 786 -28.53 -4.49 -1.80
C GLY A 786 -28.27 -5.24 -3.12
N ARG A 787 -27.37 -4.72 -3.96
CA ARG A 787 -27.06 -5.30 -5.28
C ARG A 787 -25.72 -6.02 -5.38
N GLY A 788 -24.86 -5.86 -4.38
CA GLY A 788 -23.61 -6.60 -4.31
C GLY A 788 -23.83 -8.06 -3.89
N ALA A 789 -22.81 -8.88 -4.09
CA ALA A 789 -22.69 -10.21 -3.49
C ALA A 789 -21.82 -10.18 -2.23
N ASP A 790 -22.07 -11.10 -1.30
CA ASP A 790 -21.14 -11.39 -0.21
C ASP A 790 -19.82 -11.94 -0.76
N LEU A 791 -18.79 -11.09 -0.89
CA LEU A 791 -17.52 -11.51 -1.46
C LEU A 791 -16.74 -12.48 -0.56
N SER A 792 -17.10 -12.59 0.73
CA SER A 792 -16.47 -13.53 1.66
C SER A 792 -16.83 -14.99 1.39
N SER A 793 -18.00 -15.21 0.76
CA SER A 793 -18.50 -16.54 0.36
C SER A 793 -18.57 -16.73 -1.16
N HIS A 794 -18.69 -15.64 -1.93
CA HIS A 794 -18.76 -15.68 -3.39
C HIS A 794 -17.41 -16.03 -4.04
N LEU A 795 -16.31 -15.57 -3.47
CA LEU A 795 -14.97 -15.87 -3.95
C LEU A 795 -14.33 -16.95 -3.07
N GLN A 796 -13.62 -17.90 -3.68
CA GLN A 796 -12.90 -18.98 -2.96
C GLN A 796 -11.67 -18.48 -2.19
N ARG A 797 -11.57 -17.17 -1.92
CA ARG A 797 -10.48 -16.50 -1.23
C ARG A 797 -11.02 -15.30 -0.45
N PRO A 798 -10.64 -15.13 0.83
CA PRO A 798 -10.95 -13.91 1.57
C PRO A 798 -10.31 -12.68 0.91
N LEU A 799 -11.11 -11.63 0.70
CA LEU A 799 -10.60 -10.33 0.25
C LEU A 799 -10.44 -9.36 1.44
N PRO A 800 -9.45 -8.44 1.41
CA PRO A 800 -9.34 -7.38 2.40
C PRO A 800 -10.66 -6.61 2.56
N GLY A 801 -11.08 -6.34 3.80
CA GLY A 801 -12.35 -5.68 4.08
C GLY A 801 -13.61 -6.51 3.81
N CYS A 802 -13.49 -7.75 3.28
CA CYS A 802 -14.61 -8.65 2.97
C CYS A 802 -14.44 -10.03 3.64
N LEU A 803 -14.10 -10.05 4.93
CA LEU A 803 -14.07 -11.30 5.71
C LEU A 803 -15.50 -11.78 6.05
N PRO A 804 -15.71 -13.07 6.38
CA PRO A 804 -17.05 -13.56 6.76
C PRO A 804 -17.73 -12.66 7.80
N GLY A 805 -18.92 -12.18 7.47
CA GLY A 805 -19.69 -11.24 8.30
C GLY A 805 -19.37 -9.75 8.12
N TYR A 806 -18.63 -9.35 7.08
CA TYR A 806 -18.29 -7.94 6.82
C TYR A 806 -19.48 -7.04 6.52
N PHE A 807 -20.59 -7.61 6.04
CA PHE A 807 -21.86 -6.92 5.88
C PHE A 807 -22.94 -7.63 6.70
N LYS A 808 -23.97 -6.90 7.09
CA LYS A 808 -25.13 -7.42 7.80
C LYS A 808 -26.36 -7.20 6.94
N GLY A 809 -27.08 -8.27 6.62
CA GLY A 809 -28.30 -8.19 5.80
C GLY A 809 -28.32 -9.27 4.74
N THR A 810 -29.17 -9.09 3.72
CA THR A 810 -29.36 -10.06 2.64
C THR A 810 -28.31 -9.92 1.54
N ALA A 811 -27.83 -8.70 1.28
CA ALA A 811 -26.82 -8.39 0.27
C ALA A 811 -26.14 -7.05 0.61
N PRO A 812 -24.83 -6.90 0.37
CA PRO A 812 -24.16 -5.60 0.50
C PRO A 812 -24.57 -4.65 -0.63
N ASP A 813 -24.32 -3.35 -0.42
CA ASP A 813 -24.50 -2.34 -1.47
C ASP A 813 -23.32 -2.39 -2.46
N ALA A 814 -23.58 -2.09 -3.73
CA ALA A 814 -22.53 -1.87 -4.72
C ALA A 814 -21.96 -0.45 -4.60
N GLY A 815 -20.66 -0.29 -4.87
CA GLY A 815 -19.95 0.98 -4.73
C GLY A 815 -19.09 1.06 -3.48
N ALA A 816 -18.43 2.21 -3.31
CA ALA A 816 -17.47 2.48 -2.24
C ALA A 816 -18.09 2.71 -0.87
N LEU A 817 -19.32 3.22 -0.83
CA LEU A 817 -20.02 3.60 0.38
C LEU A 817 -21.32 2.80 0.48
N SER A 818 -21.56 2.21 1.65
CA SER A 818 -22.85 1.63 1.95
C SER A 818 -23.90 2.73 2.17
N TRP A 819 -25.18 2.41 2.00
CA TRP A 819 -26.26 3.33 2.31
C TRP A 819 -26.24 3.70 3.80
N GLY A 820 -26.31 5.01 4.08
CA GLY A 820 -26.13 5.57 5.42
C GLY A 820 -24.68 5.78 5.83
N GLU A 821 -23.70 5.32 5.04
CA GLU A 821 -22.29 5.64 5.23
C GLU A 821 -21.99 7.05 4.71
N PRO A 822 -21.41 7.94 5.53
CA PRO A 822 -21.01 9.27 5.08
C PRO A 822 -19.74 9.21 4.21
N MET A 823 -19.48 10.27 3.47
CA MET A 823 -18.18 10.46 2.81
C MET A 823 -17.03 10.37 3.82
N PRO A 824 -15.90 9.74 3.48
CA PRO A 824 -14.73 9.68 4.35
C PRO A 824 -14.18 11.09 4.60
N VAL A 825 -13.68 11.34 5.81
CA VAL A 825 -13.02 12.59 6.17
C VAL A 825 -11.61 12.56 5.62
N LEU A 826 -11.42 13.11 4.42
CA LEU A 826 -10.11 13.20 3.77
C LEU A 826 -9.52 14.62 3.87
N PRO A 827 -8.19 14.78 3.65
CA PRO A 827 -7.56 16.09 3.52
C PRO A 827 -8.34 16.99 2.55
N ARG A 828 -8.69 18.19 3.01
CA ARG A 828 -9.41 19.19 2.20
C ARG A 828 -8.42 20.03 1.38
N PRO A 829 -8.85 20.55 0.21
CA PRO A 829 -8.04 21.42 -0.65
C PRO A 829 -7.42 22.64 0.01
#